data_AF-A0A1J3CWC3-F1
#
_entry.id   AF-A0A1J3CWC3-F1
#
_cell.length_a   1.000
_cell.length_b   1.000
_cell.length_c   1.000
_cell.angle_alpha   90.00
_cell.angle_beta   90.00
_cell.angle_gamma   90.00
#
_symmetry.space_group_name_H-M   'P 1'
#
loop_
_entity.id
_entity.type
_entity.pdbx_description
1 polymer ?
#
loop_
_entity_poly.entity_id
_entity_poly.type
_entity_poly.pdbx_seq_one_letter_code
_entity_poly.pdbx_strand_id
1 'polypeptide(L)'
;MAEKVSEDVMLLHGDLDLKIVQARRLPNMDMFSEHMRRCFTACNTCTRPIDDDDPRDRVAGGQSGDRNIRGHRRVITSDPYVTVVVPQATLARTRVLKNAQDPLWDEHFNISVAHPLAFLEFQVKDDDVFGAQIIGTAKIPARDVASGERISGWFPVLGASGKPPKKETALYIDMKFTPFDQVHSYRTGIPGDPERKGVKKTYFPLRKGSQVRLYQDAHVMDGMLPEIALDNGEVYQHGKCWEDICYAVSEAHHMIYIVGWSVFHKVKLVREPTRKLPRGGDLTLGELLKYKSEEGVRVLLLVWDDKTSHDKFGISTAGVMGTHDEETRKFFKHSSVICVLSPRYASSKLGLFKQQVVGTLFTHHQKCVLVDTQAVGNNRKVTAFIGGIDLCDGRYDTPEHRILNDLETVFKDDFHNPTFPAGTKAPRQPWHDLHCRIDGPAAYDVLINFEQRWRKATRWKEFSLRLKGKTHWQDDALIRIGRISWILSPVFKYLKDGTSIVPEDDPIVYVSKEDDPENWHVQVFRSIDSGSVKGFPKYEDEAKAQHMECAKRLVVDKSIQTAYIQTIRSAQHFIYIENQYFLGSSYAWPSYQYAGADNLIPMELALKIVSKIRAKERFAVYVVIPLWPEGDPKSGPVQEILYWQSQTMQMMYDVIARELKSVQSDAHPQDYLNFYCLGKREKLPGDMPATNGNVVSDSYKFQRFMIYVHAKGMIVDDEYVLMGSANINQRSMAGTKDTEIAMGAYQPHYTWADKGKHPRGQVYGYRMSLWAEHLGKTGDEFMEPGDLECVKNVNEISEGNWKKFIDLEFSELQGHLIKYPLQVDVDGKVSSLPDYDSFPDVGGKIIGAHSMALPDTLTT
;
A
#
# COMPACT_ATOMS: atom_id res chain seq x y z
N MET A 1 -41.46 11.76 -29.63
CA MET A 1 -40.25 12.54 -29.33
C MET A 1 -39.91 12.28 -27.88
N ALA A 2 -38.87 11.48 -27.62
CA ALA A 2 -38.38 11.28 -26.25
C ALA A 2 -37.50 12.48 -25.92
N GLU A 3 -37.89 13.25 -24.91
CA GLU A 3 -37.04 14.29 -24.33
C GLU A 3 -35.72 13.65 -23.89
N LYS A 4 -34.62 14.05 -24.54
CA LYS A 4 -33.28 13.83 -24.00
C LYS A 4 -33.19 14.68 -22.74
N VAL A 5 -33.53 14.09 -21.59
CA VAL A 5 -33.11 14.60 -20.28
C VAL A 5 -31.58 14.68 -20.36
N SER A 6 -31.01 15.88 -20.32
CA SER A 6 -29.55 16.00 -20.19
C SER A 6 -29.17 15.33 -18.88
N GLU A 7 -28.33 14.30 -18.96
CA GLU A 7 -27.87 13.57 -17.79
C GLU A 7 -26.97 14.52 -16.97
N ASP A 8 -27.53 15.09 -15.90
CA ASP A 8 -26.83 16.01 -15.02
C ASP A 8 -25.80 15.24 -14.19
N VAL A 9 -24.53 15.30 -14.62
CA VAL A 9 -23.41 14.62 -13.96
C VAL A 9 -22.99 15.44 -12.75
N MET A 10 -22.96 14.81 -11.57
CA MET A 10 -22.50 15.45 -10.34
C MET A 10 -21.42 14.63 -9.64
N LEU A 11 -20.56 15.33 -8.91
CA LEU A 11 -19.54 14.71 -8.06
C LEU A 11 -20.17 14.24 -6.74
N LEU A 12 -20.17 12.93 -6.50
CA LEU A 12 -20.47 12.38 -5.17
C LEU A 12 -19.15 12.18 -4.41
N HIS A 13 -18.97 12.93 -3.34
CA HIS A 13 -17.81 12.85 -2.44
C HIS A 13 -18.24 12.61 -0.99
N GLY A 14 -17.99 11.40 -0.47
CA GLY A 14 -18.45 11.00 0.86
C GLY A 14 -18.43 9.49 1.06
N ASP A 15 -19.30 9.03 1.96
CA ASP A 15 -19.46 7.62 2.30
C ASP A 15 -20.87 7.13 1.97
N LEU A 16 -20.94 6.00 1.26
CA LEU A 16 -22.17 5.30 0.93
C LEU A 16 -22.30 4.07 1.84
N ASP A 17 -23.26 4.12 2.74
CA ASP A 17 -23.78 2.99 3.50
C ASP A 17 -24.82 2.27 2.62
N LEU A 18 -24.54 1.05 2.20
CA LEU A 18 -25.35 0.32 1.21
C LEU A 18 -25.62 -1.11 1.67
N LYS A 19 -26.89 -1.49 1.67
CA LYS A 19 -27.36 -2.88 1.80
C LYS A 19 -28.06 -3.33 0.52
N ILE A 20 -27.56 -4.40 -0.09
CA ILE A 20 -28.20 -5.10 -1.21
C ILE A 20 -28.91 -6.32 -0.63
N VAL A 21 -30.24 -6.27 -0.57
CA VAL A 21 -31.03 -7.25 0.19
C VAL A 21 -31.37 -8.46 -0.67
N GLN A 22 -32.18 -8.27 -1.70
CA GLN A 22 -32.69 -9.38 -2.52
C GLN A 22 -33.10 -8.91 -3.92
N ALA A 23 -33.15 -9.84 -4.88
CA ALA A 23 -33.82 -9.61 -6.15
C ALA A 23 -34.99 -10.59 -6.31
N ARG A 24 -35.93 -10.24 -7.19
CA ARG A 24 -37.08 -11.10 -7.50
C ARG A 24 -37.23 -11.31 -8.99
N ARG A 25 -37.74 -12.49 -9.35
CA ARG A 25 -38.10 -12.88 -10.73
C ARG A 25 -36.99 -12.66 -11.73
N LEU A 26 -35.76 -13.08 -11.41
CA LEU A 26 -34.67 -13.07 -12.38
C LEU A 26 -34.95 -14.11 -13.50
N PRO A 27 -34.55 -13.83 -14.75
CA PRO A 27 -34.56 -14.83 -15.81
C PRO A 27 -33.60 -15.99 -15.51
N ASN A 28 -33.85 -17.15 -16.11
CA ASN A 28 -32.91 -18.27 -16.06
C ASN A 28 -32.01 -18.18 -17.30
N MET A 29 -30.74 -17.79 -17.12
CA MET A 29 -29.78 -17.62 -18.21
C MET A 29 -28.98 -18.90 -18.50
N ASP A 30 -28.82 -19.81 -17.54
CA ASP A 30 -28.10 -21.09 -17.72
C ASP A 30 -28.70 -21.99 -18.80
N MET A 31 -30.03 -21.90 -19.02
CA MET A 31 -30.72 -22.62 -20.10
C MET A 31 -30.28 -22.15 -21.51
N PHE A 32 -29.85 -20.90 -21.63
CA PHE A 32 -29.35 -20.32 -22.89
C PHE A 32 -27.88 -20.72 -23.13
N SER A 33 -27.05 -20.74 -22.07
CA SER A 33 -25.67 -21.20 -22.13
C SER A 33 -25.57 -22.72 -22.40
N GLU A 34 -26.45 -23.54 -21.81
CA GLU A 34 -26.62 -24.98 -22.14
C GLU A 34 -27.00 -25.21 -23.61
N HIS A 35 -27.84 -24.35 -24.21
CA HIS A 35 -28.22 -24.45 -25.62
C HIS A 35 -27.03 -24.19 -26.55
N MET A 36 -26.22 -23.18 -26.27
CA MET A 36 -24.95 -22.95 -26.98
C MET A 36 -23.94 -24.07 -26.73
N ARG A 37 -23.85 -24.60 -25.51
CA ARG A 37 -22.97 -25.72 -25.17
C ARG A 37 -23.25 -26.94 -26.04
N ARG A 38 -24.53 -27.28 -26.27
CA ARG A 38 -24.97 -28.36 -27.18
C ARG A 38 -24.61 -28.13 -28.65
N CYS A 39 -24.48 -26.89 -29.09
CA CYS A 39 -24.01 -26.57 -30.45
C CYS A 39 -22.49 -26.74 -30.61
N PHE A 40 -21.71 -26.62 -29.53
CA PHE A 40 -20.25 -26.78 -29.54
C PHE A 40 -19.76 -28.17 -29.13
N THR A 41 -20.55 -28.98 -28.41
CA THR A 41 -20.20 -30.38 -28.06
C THR A 41 -20.54 -31.43 -29.12
N ALA A 42 -20.71 -31.02 -30.39
CA ALA A 42 -20.68 -31.95 -31.53
C ALA A 42 -19.26 -32.53 -31.81
N CYS A 43 -18.22 -31.99 -31.17
CA CYS A 43 -16.85 -32.54 -31.23
C CYS A 43 -16.18 -32.50 -29.84
N ASN A 44 -16.38 -33.56 -29.04
CA ASN A 44 -15.42 -34.20 -28.13
C ASN A 44 -16.10 -34.79 -26.89
N THR A 45 -15.85 -36.08 -26.69
CA THR A 45 -16.40 -36.93 -25.65
C THR A 45 -15.53 -36.97 -24.39
N CYS A 46 -16.22 -37.11 -23.25
CA CYS A 46 -15.75 -37.59 -21.94
C CYS A 46 -15.00 -36.62 -21.01
N THR A 47 -15.69 -36.12 -19.98
CA THR A 47 -15.16 -35.94 -18.62
C THR A 47 -16.31 -35.94 -17.59
N ARG A 48 -16.13 -36.67 -16.47
CA ARG A 48 -17.09 -36.83 -15.37
C ARG A 48 -17.10 -35.59 -14.44
N PRO A 49 -18.23 -35.24 -13.78
CA PRO A 49 -18.25 -34.16 -12.79
C PRO A 49 -17.73 -34.63 -11.43
N ILE A 50 -17.07 -33.72 -10.71
CA ILE A 50 -16.69 -33.82 -9.31
C ILE A 50 -17.76 -33.05 -8.51
N ASP A 51 -18.39 -33.71 -7.54
CA ASP A 51 -19.36 -33.09 -6.62
C ASP A 51 -18.63 -32.32 -5.50
N ASP A 52 -18.97 -31.03 -5.34
CA ASP A 52 -18.57 -30.16 -4.22
C ASP A 52 -19.87 -29.51 -3.68
N ASP A 53 -20.58 -30.21 -2.78
CA ASP A 53 -21.81 -29.73 -2.12
C ASP A 53 -21.47 -29.05 -0.76
N ASP A 54 -21.91 -27.79 -0.55
CA ASP A 54 -21.85 -27.07 0.75
C ASP A 54 -23.04 -27.51 1.64
N PRO A 55 -22.83 -27.94 2.90
CA PRO A 55 -23.90 -28.45 3.76
C PRO A 55 -24.98 -27.43 4.18
N ARG A 56 -24.78 -26.12 3.98
CA ARG A 56 -25.69 -25.08 4.50
C ARG A 56 -26.86 -24.72 3.58
N ASP A 57 -26.82 -25.12 2.31
CA ASP A 57 -27.91 -24.89 1.36
C ASP A 57 -29.14 -25.80 1.59
N ARG A 58 -29.14 -26.63 2.64
CA ARG A 58 -30.21 -27.61 2.93
C ARG A 58 -31.28 -27.13 3.91
N VAL A 59 -31.15 -25.94 4.50
CA VAL A 59 -32.07 -25.50 5.57
C VAL A 59 -33.08 -24.48 5.04
N ALA A 60 -33.90 -24.91 4.09
CA ALA A 60 -35.14 -24.21 3.73
C ALA A 60 -36.14 -25.21 3.13
N GLY A 61 -36.86 -25.94 3.99
CA GLY A 61 -37.95 -26.83 3.56
C GLY A 61 -38.39 -27.79 4.65
N GLY A 62 -39.56 -27.53 5.23
CA GLY A 62 -40.16 -28.32 6.32
C GLY A 62 -40.61 -29.74 5.92
N GLN A 63 -40.86 -30.53 6.96
CA GLN A 63 -41.18 -31.96 6.97
C GLN A 63 -42.44 -32.36 6.17
N SER A 64 -42.33 -33.42 5.36
CA SER A 64 -43.30 -34.54 5.31
C SER A 64 -42.73 -35.68 4.45
N GLY A 65 -42.78 -36.92 4.92
CA GLY A 65 -42.28 -38.08 4.20
C GLY A 65 -43.19 -38.50 3.03
N ASP A 66 -42.60 -39.01 1.94
CA ASP A 66 -42.82 -40.38 1.48
C ASP A 66 -41.81 -40.75 0.38
N ARG A 67 -41.43 -42.03 0.32
CA ARG A 67 -40.50 -42.55 -0.69
C ARG A 67 -41.22 -42.73 -2.02
N ASN A 68 -40.79 -42.03 -3.07
CA ASN A 68 -40.93 -42.53 -4.44
C ASN A 68 -39.86 -41.97 -5.40
N ILE A 69 -39.21 -42.91 -6.08
CA ILE A 69 -38.16 -42.70 -7.08
C ILE A 69 -38.80 -42.10 -8.33
N ARG A 70 -38.57 -40.80 -8.57
CA ARG A 70 -38.56 -40.18 -9.90
C ARG A 70 -37.38 -39.22 -9.95
N GLY A 71 -36.48 -39.43 -10.92
CA GLY A 71 -35.32 -38.58 -11.12
C GLY A 71 -35.74 -37.13 -11.36
N HIS A 72 -35.65 -36.30 -10.33
CA HIS A 72 -35.71 -34.86 -10.48
C HIS A 72 -34.48 -34.43 -11.26
N ARG A 73 -34.68 -33.96 -12.50
CA ARG A 73 -33.75 -33.04 -13.15
C ARG A 73 -33.44 -31.94 -12.13
N ARG A 74 -32.20 -31.82 -11.65
CA ARG A 74 -31.73 -30.60 -10.98
C ARG A 74 -32.09 -29.46 -11.93
N VAL A 75 -33.02 -28.59 -11.53
CA VAL A 75 -33.37 -27.41 -12.31
C VAL A 75 -32.17 -26.49 -12.21
N ILE A 76 -31.36 -26.46 -13.27
CA ILE A 76 -30.24 -25.52 -13.38
C ILE A 76 -30.86 -24.14 -13.62
N THR A 77 -30.58 -23.20 -12.73
CA THR A 77 -31.02 -21.80 -12.83
C THR A 77 -29.85 -20.90 -12.58
N SER A 78 -29.93 -19.65 -13.04
CA SER A 78 -28.91 -18.62 -12.83
C SER A 78 -28.25 -18.61 -11.45
N ASP A 79 -26.96 -18.28 -11.46
CA ASP A 79 -26.06 -18.03 -10.34
C ASP A 79 -25.86 -16.51 -10.13
N PRO A 80 -26.87 -15.76 -9.63
CA PRO A 80 -26.84 -14.30 -9.68
C PRO A 80 -25.93 -13.64 -8.65
N TYR A 81 -25.42 -12.47 -9.01
CA TYR A 81 -24.76 -11.51 -8.14
C TYR A 81 -24.99 -10.08 -8.63
N VAL A 82 -24.69 -9.09 -7.79
CA VAL A 82 -24.84 -7.66 -8.10
C VAL A 82 -23.48 -6.99 -8.04
N THR A 83 -23.21 -6.11 -9.01
CA THR A 83 -22.09 -5.15 -8.95
C THR A 83 -22.62 -3.73 -8.90
N VAL A 84 -22.11 -2.95 -7.96
CA VAL A 84 -22.32 -1.51 -7.87
C VAL A 84 -21.24 -0.85 -8.69
N VAL A 85 -21.63 -0.08 -9.70
CA VAL A 85 -20.68 0.52 -10.64
C VAL A 85 -20.98 1.99 -10.86
N VAL A 86 -19.90 2.71 -11.09
CA VAL A 86 -19.87 4.03 -11.73
C VAL A 86 -19.29 3.83 -13.14
N PRO A 87 -19.43 4.79 -14.08
CA PRO A 87 -19.21 4.51 -15.50
C PRO A 87 -17.84 3.89 -15.86
N GLN A 88 -16.81 4.10 -15.03
CA GLN A 88 -15.45 3.57 -15.24
C GLN A 88 -14.91 2.70 -14.09
N ALA A 89 -15.64 2.51 -12.98
CA ALA A 89 -15.14 1.75 -11.82
C ALA A 89 -16.22 0.86 -11.18
N THR A 90 -15.80 -0.30 -10.66
CA THR A 90 -16.66 -1.16 -9.83
C THR A 90 -16.40 -0.86 -8.36
N LEU A 91 -17.42 -0.35 -7.66
CA LEU A 91 -17.30 0.08 -6.27
C LEU A 91 -17.54 -1.07 -5.28
N ALA A 92 -18.44 -1.99 -5.59
CA ALA A 92 -18.73 -3.14 -4.75
C ALA A 92 -19.31 -4.30 -5.56
N ARG A 93 -19.24 -5.50 -4.98
CA ARG A 93 -19.78 -6.73 -5.56
C ARG A 93 -20.33 -7.63 -4.45
N THR A 94 -21.53 -8.16 -4.64
CA THR A 94 -22.10 -9.21 -3.78
C THR A 94 -21.55 -10.59 -4.15
N ARG A 95 -21.81 -11.56 -3.27
CA ARG A 95 -21.55 -12.97 -3.51
C ARG A 95 -22.43 -13.51 -4.62
N VAL A 96 -21.90 -14.57 -5.22
CA VAL A 96 -22.61 -15.39 -6.20
C VAL A 96 -23.46 -16.38 -5.43
N LEU A 97 -24.77 -16.32 -5.59
CA LEU A 97 -25.71 -17.29 -5.03
C LEU A 97 -26.01 -18.32 -6.10
N LYS A 98 -25.81 -19.61 -5.79
CA LYS A 98 -26.02 -20.66 -6.79
C LYS A 98 -27.51 -20.96 -6.98
N ASN A 99 -27.93 -21.15 -8.21
CA ASN A 99 -29.27 -21.61 -8.59
C ASN A 99 -30.42 -20.84 -7.91
N ALA A 100 -30.43 -19.51 -8.05
CA ALA A 100 -31.40 -18.64 -7.39
C ALA A 100 -32.10 -17.68 -8.38
N GLN A 101 -33.42 -17.82 -8.55
CA GLN A 101 -34.22 -16.84 -9.32
C GLN A 101 -34.71 -15.67 -8.47
N ASP A 102 -34.81 -15.87 -7.16
CA ASP A 102 -35.18 -14.87 -6.16
C ASP A 102 -34.08 -14.82 -5.08
N PRO A 103 -32.87 -14.35 -5.44
CA PRO A 103 -31.71 -14.37 -4.55
C PRO A 103 -31.89 -13.43 -3.35
N LEU A 104 -31.53 -13.92 -2.15
CA LEU A 104 -31.41 -13.16 -0.91
C LEU A 104 -29.92 -13.05 -0.52
N TRP A 105 -29.30 -11.91 -0.82
CA TRP A 105 -27.91 -11.63 -0.46
C TRP A 105 -27.80 -11.14 0.98
N ASP A 106 -28.65 -10.19 1.36
CA ASP A 106 -28.61 -9.45 2.63
C ASP A 106 -27.24 -8.85 2.97
N GLU A 107 -26.57 -8.28 1.96
CA GLU A 107 -25.18 -7.88 2.05
C GLU A 107 -24.99 -6.39 2.27
N HIS A 108 -24.21 -6.04 3.30
CA HIS A 108 -23.84 -4.67 3.65
C HIS A 108 -22.46 -4.28 3.09
N PHE A 109 -22.33 -3.02 2.68
CA PHE A 109 -21.14 -2.38 2.13
C PHE A 109 -21.00 -0.96 2.68
N ASN A 110 -19.74 -0.56 2.92
CA ASN A 110 -19.37 0.80 3.26
C ASN A 110 -18.39 1.28 2.20
N ILE A 111 -18.83 2.16 1.33
CA ILE A 111 -18.10 2.52 0.12
C ILE A 111 -17.72 4.00 0.19
N SER A 112 -16.43 4.30 0.19
CA SER A 112 -15.99 5.68 -0.05
C SER A 112 -16.16 6.03 -1.52
N VAL A 113 -16.83 7.14 -1.79
CA VAL A 113 -17.15 7.61 -3.14
C VAL A 113 -16.48 8.96 -3.35
N ALA A 114 -15.81 9.14 -4.49
CA ALA A 114 -15.24 10.38 -4.97
C ALA A 114 -15.35 10.47 -6.50
N HIS A 115 -16.55 10.21 -7.04
CA HIS A 115 -16.76 9.98 -8.47
C HIS A 115 -17.76 10.97 -9.09
N PRO A 116 -17.50 11.48 -10.31
CA PRO A 116 -18.54 12.13 -11.10
C PRO A 116 -19.47 11.07 -11.71
N LEU A 117 -20.77 11.19 -11.48
CA LEU A 117 -21.78 10.28 -12.05
C LEU A 117 -23.14 10.95 -12.25
N ALA A 118 -23.88 10.49 -13.24
CA ALA A 118 -25.30 10.82 -13.41
C ALA A 118 -26.21 9.83 -12.67
N PHE A 119 -25.80 8.55 -12.62
CA PHE A 119 -26.53 7.47 -11.95
C PHE A 119 -25.57 6.56 -11.20
N LEU A 120 -25.98 6.13 -10.01
CA LEU A 120 -25.39 4.97 -9.36
C LEU A 120 -26.05 3.71 -9.93
N GLU A 121 -25.26 2.84 -10.56
CA GLU A 121 -25.78 1.68 -11.27
C GLU A 121 -25.55 0.38 -10.50
N PHE A 122 -26.59 -0.45 -10.45
CA PHE A 122 -26.59 -1.78 -9.86
C PHE A 122 -26.82 -2.79 -10.98
N GLN A 123 -25.74 -3.40 -11.45
CA GLN A 123 -25.79 -4.40 -12.51
C GLN A 123 -25.99 -5.78 -11.89
N VAL A 124 -27.14 -6.41 -12.17
CA VAL A 124 -27.42 -7.80 -11.83
C VAL A 124 -26.81 -8.68 -12.91
N LYS A 125 -25.97 -9.63 -12.51
CA LYS A 125 -25.18 -10.49 -13.39
C LYS A 125 -25.35 -11.95 -13.01
N ASP A 126 -25.11 -12.82 -13.98
CA ASP A 126 -25.02 -14.27 -13.82
C ASP A 126 -23.56 -14.74 -13.90
N ASP A 127 -23.11 -15.65 -13.03
CA ASP A 127 -21.72 -16.16 -12.98
C ASP A 127 -21.56 -17.46 -13.78
N ASP A 128 -21.68 -17.38 -15.11
CA ASP A 128 -21.48 -18.52 -16.01
C ASP A 128 -20.01 -18.97 -16.14
N VAL A 129 -19.79 -20.27 -16.44
CA VAL A 129 -18.47 -20.88 -16.68
C VAL A 129 -17.67 -20.19 -17.80
N PHE A 130 -18.35 -19.56 -18.76
CA PHE A 130 -17.75 -18.87 -19.91
C PHE A 130 -17.65 -17.34 -19.77
N GLY A 131 -17.95 -16.81 -18.58
CA GLY A 131 -17.87 -15.37 -18.29
C GLY A 131 -19.22 -14.79 -17.90
N ALA A 132 -19.20 -13.77 -17.04
CA ALA A 132 -20.42 -13.25 -16.45
C ALA A 132 -21.31 -12.51 -17.45
N GLN A 133 -22.61 -12.84 -17.48
CA GLN A 133 -23.60 -12.21 -18.34
C GLN A 133 -24.44 -11.19 -17.55
N ILE A 134 -24.68 -9.99 -18.10
CA ILE A 134 -25.56 -9.01 -17.48
C ILE A 134 -27.03 -9.42 -17.70
N ILE A 135 -27.78 -9.56 -16.61
CA ILE A 135 -29.23 -9.79 -16.60
C ILE A 135 -29.97 -8.47 -16.81
N GLY A 136 -29.55 -7.42 -16.12
CA GLY A 136 -30.08 -6.07 -16.26
C GLY A 136 -29.52 -5.11 -15.22
N THR A 137 -29.94 -3.85 -15.28
CA THR A 137 -29.41 -2.78 -14.45
C THR A 137 -30.54 -2.02 -13.75
N ALA A 138 -30.41 -1.80 -12.45
CA ALA A 138 -31.17 -0.78 -11.73
C ALA A 138 -30.33 0.50 -11.61
N LYS A 139 -30.93 1.67 -11.84
CA LYS A 139 -30.24 2.97 -11.81
C LYS A 139 -30.89 3.88 -10.79
N ILE A 140 -30.09 4.53 -9.95
CA ILE A 140 -30.55 5.56 -9.01
C ILE A 140 -29.89 6.89 -9.39
N PRO A 141 -30.65 7.97 -9.65
CA PRO A 141 -30.09 9.26 -10.01
C PRO A 141 -29.13 9.80 -8.95
N ALA A 142 -27.98 10.35 -9.37
CA ALA A 142 -26.97 10.89 -8.47
C ALA A 142 -27.53 11.98 -7.56
N ARG A 143 -28.43 12.84 -8.07
CA ARG A 143 -29.12 13.88 -7.28
C ARG A 143 -29.92 13.32 -6.11
N ASP A 144 -30.53 12.15 -6.28
CA ASP A 144 -31.34 11.53 -5.25
C ASP A 144 -30.40 10.95 -4.18
N VAL A 145 -29.27 10.36 -4.60
CA VAL A 145 -28.21 9.91 -3.68
C VAL A 145 -27.60 11.09 -2.91
N ALA A 146 -27.29 12.19 -3.59
CA ALA A 146 -26.69 13.38 -3.00
C ALA A 146 -27.58 14.07 -1.95
N SER A 147 -28.90 13.87 -2.00
CA SER A 147 -29.84 14.43 -1.01
C SER A 147 -29.53 13.99 0.43
N GLY A 148 -28.86 12.84 0.60
CA GLY A 148 -28.57 12.25 1.90
C GLY A 148 -29.79 11.58 2.57
N GLU A 149 -30.96 11.62 1.93
CA GLU A 149 -32.13 10.87 2.38
C GLU A 149 -31.89 9.36 2.27
N ARG A 150 -32.53 8.60 3.18
CA ARG A 150 -32.45 7.14 3.12
C ARG A 150 -33.27 6.64 1.95
N ILE A 151 -32.63 5.93 1.02
CA ILE A 151 -33.26 5.34 -0.15
C ILE A 151 -33.47 3.86 0.11
N SER A 152 -34.73 3.44 0.27
CA SER A 152 -35.09 2.05 0.59
C SER A 152 -36.29 1.59 -0.23
N GLY A 153 -36.16 0.48 -0.96
CA GLY A 153 -37.28 -0.08 -1.71
C GLY A 153 -36.89 -0.97 -2.89
N TRP A 154 -37.90 -1.32 -3.69
CA TRP A 154 -37.76 -2.12 -4.91
C TRP A 154 -37.50 -1.24 -6.14
N PHE A 155 -36.37 -1.47 -6.79
CA PHE A 155 -35.97 -0.79 -8.02
C PHE A 155 -36.08 -1.73 -9.21
N PRO A 156 -36.72 -1.33 -10.32
CA PRO A 156 -36.85 -2.19 -11.50
C PRO A 156 -35.46 -2.48 -12.10
N VAL A 157 -35.22 -3.74 -12.44
CA VAL A 157 -34.00 -4.16 -13.14
C VAL A 157 -34.31 -4.18 -14.63
N LEU A 158 -33.69 -3.29 -15.40
CA LEU A 158 -33.98 -3.11 -16.81
C LEU A 158 -32.94 -3.85 -17.67
N GLY A 159 -33.40 -4.64 -18.64
CA GLY A 159 -32.53 -5.25 -19.63
C GLY A 159 -32.11 -4.27 -20.74
N ALA A 160 -31.36 -4.74 -21.72
CA ALA A 160 -30.85 -3.92 -22.83
C ALA A 160 -31.95 -3.21 -23.66
N SER A 161 -33.19 -3.70 -23.62
CA SER A 161 -34.35 -3.11 -24.28
C SER A 161 -35.00 -1.95 -23.51
N GLY A 162 -34.46 -1.60 -22.33
CA GLY A 162 -35.05 -0.60 -21.43
C GLY A 162 -36.30 -1.11 -20.68
N LYS A 163 -36.63 -2.41 -20.81
CA LYS A 163 -37.74 -3.06 -20.12
C LYS A 163 -37.23 -4.17 -19.19
N PRO A 164 -37.97 -4.51 -18.12
CA PRO A 164 -37.62 -5.63 -17.26
C PRO A 164 -37.55 -6.96 -18.04
N PRO A 165 -36.53 -7.82 -17.82
CA PRO A 165 -36.40 -9.12 -18.50
C PRO A 165 -37.61 -10.04 -18.27
N LYS A 166 -38.19 -10.02 -17.06
CA LYS A 166 -39.51 -10.59 -16.73
C LYS A 166 -40.36 -9.50 -16.08
N LYS A 167 -41.69 -9.65 -16.13
CA LYS A 167 -42.62 -8.75 -15.43
C LYS A 167 -42.32 -8.77 -13.92
N GLU A 168 -42.12 -7.59 -13.33
CA GLU A 168 -41.77 -7.35 -11.92
C GLU A 168 -40.33 -7.72 -11.51
N THR A 169 -39.42 -7.99 -12.45
CA THR A 169 -37.99 -8.14 -12.11
C THR A 169 -37.47 -6.86 -11.45
N ALA A 170 -37.02 -6.98 -10.20
CA ALA A 170 -36.61 -5.85 -9.38
C ALA A 170 -35.56 -6.26 -8.35
N LEU A 171 -34.80 -5.26 -7.88
CA LEU A 171 -33.78 -5.37 -6.85
C LEU A 171 -34.20 -4.53 -5.63
N TYR A 172 -34.16 -5.10 -4.44
CA TYR A 172 -34.39 -4.39 -3.19
C TYR A 172 -33.07 -3.84 -2.65
N ILE A 173 -33.01 -2.52 -2.52
CA ILE A 173 -31.84 -1.77 -2.06
C ILE A 173 -32.24 -0.94 -0.84
N ASP A 174 -31.36 -0.87 0.14
CA ASP A 174 -31.45 0.06 1.27
C ASP A 174 -30.11 0.78 1.42
N MET A 175 -30.08 2.11 1.28
CA MET A 175 -28.83 2.85 1.30
C MET A 175 -28.99 4.27 1.84
N LYS A 176 -27.89 4.82 2.33
CA LYS A 176 -27.76 6.22 2.73
C LYS A 176 -26.37 6.73 2.35
N PHE A 177 -26.33 7.86 1.66
CA PHE A 177 -25.10 8.57 1.39
C PHE A 177 -24.90 9.67 2.43
N THR A 178 -23.67 9.81 2.93
CA THR A 178 -23.27 10.90 3.81
C THR A 178 -22.17 11.70 3.11
N PRO A 179 -22.43 12.95 2.70
CA PRO A 179 -21.41 13.84 2.16
C PRO A 179 -20.22 13.97 3.12
N PHE A 180 -19.00 14.03 2.59
CA PHE A 180 -17.79 13.97 3.42
C PHE A 180 -17.73 15.10 4.47
N ASP A 181 -18.22 16.29 4.14
CA ASP A 181 -18.25 17.48 5.01
C ASP A 181 -19.23 17.36 6.17
N GLN A 182 -20.23 16.47 6.07
CA GLN A 182 -21.18 16.14 7.13
C GLN A 182 -20.68 15.04 8.07
N VAL A 183 -19.61 14.32 7.72
CA VAL A 183 -19.01 13.30 8.58
C VAL A 183 -18.21 13.99 9.69
N HIS A 184 -18.78 14.04 10.89
CA HIS A 184 -18.22 14.79 12.02
C HIS A 184 -16.78 14.37 12.37
N SER A 185 -16.44 13.07 12.26
CA SER A 185 -15.10 12.57 12.57
C SER A 185 -13.99 13.09 11.65
N TYR A 186 -14.33 13.66 10.49
CA TYR A 186 -13.33 14.25 9.58
C TYR A 186 -13.01 15.71 9.90
N ARG A 187 -13.67 16.32 10.90
CA ARG A 187 -13.45 17.73 11.27
C ARG A 187 -12.40 17.93 12.35
N THR A 188 -12.03 16.88 13.07
CA THR A 188 -11.18 16.94 14.27
C THR A 188 -9.83 16.24 14.11
N GLY A 189 -9.48 15.77 12.92
CA GLY A 189 -8.32 14.89 12.73
C GLY A 189 -8.57 13.46 13.22
N ILE A 190 -7.71 12.52 12.82
CA ILE A 190 -7.72 11.14 13.38
C ILE A 190 -7.33 11.16 14.87
N PRO A 191 -6.28 11.89 15.29
CA PRO A 191 -5.89 12.00 16.71
C PRO A 191 -6.91 12.71 17.59
N GLY A 192 -7.64 13.69 17.04
CA GLY A 192 -8.63 14.47 17.79
C GLY A 192 -10.02 13.82 17.90
N ASP A 193 -10.21 12.57 17.45
CA ASP A 193 -11.44 11.81 17.74
C ASP A 193 -11.58 11.64 19.28
N PRO A 194 -12.64 12.16 19.91
CA PRO A 194 -12.85 12.03 21.36
C PRO A 194 -12.94 10.57 21.82
N GLU A 195 -13.41 9.67 20.95
CA GLU A 195 -13.48 8.23 21.25
C GLU A 195 -12.13 7.52 21.04
N ARG A 196 -11.14 8.21 20.45
CA ARG A 196 -9.80 7.72 20.13
C ARG A 196 -9.82 6.35 19.44
N LYS A 197 -10.70 6.19 18.43
CA LYS A 197 -10.90 4.92 17.71
C LYS A 197 -9.89 4.67 16.60
N GLY A 198 -9.07 5.67 16.24
CA GLY A 198 -8.16 5.59 15.11
C GLY A 198 -8.93 5.51 13.79
N VAL A 199 -8.31 4.92 12.77
CA VAL A 199 -8.97 4.65 11.49
C VAL A 199 -10.04 3.58 11.71
N LYS A 200 -11.26 3.88 11.30
CA LYS A 200 -12.43 3.00 11.50
C LYS A 200 -12.50 1.96 10.37
N LYS A 201 -13.17 0.83 10.65
CA LYS A 201 -13.45 -0.25 9.68
C LYS A 201 -12.17 -0.92 9.15
N THR A 202 -11.29 -1.34 10.05
CA THR A 202 -10.03 -2.02 9.73
C THR A 202 -9.90 -3.34 10.47
N TYR A 203 -9.08 -4.24 9.95
CA TYR A 203 -8.86 -5.57 10.53
C TYR A 203 -8.18 -5.52 11.91
N PHE A 204 -7.10 -4.72 12.04
CA PHE A 204 -6.46 -4.48 13.33
C PHE A 204 -7.01 -3.19 13.97
N PRO A 205 -7.29 -3.21 15.28
CA PRO A 205 -7.73 -2.04 16.01
C PRO A 205 -6.56 -1.10 16.31
N LEU A 206 -6.86 0.13 16.71
CA LEU A 206 -5.88 1.02 17.31
C LEU A 206 -5.38 0.43 18.65
N ARG A 207 -4.06 0.41 18.84
CA ARG A 207 -3.38 -0.02 20.07
C ARG A 207 -2.84 1.18 20.82
N LYS A 208 -2.92 1.13 22.14
CA LYS A 208 -2.46 2.19 23.05
C LYS A 208 -1.21 1.77 23.82
N GLY A 209 -0.61 2.66 24.59
CA GLY A 209 0.54 2.33 25.44
C GLY A 209 1.80 1.92 24.65
N SER A 210 1.98 2.46 23.45
CA SER A 210 3.06 2.09 22.53
C SER A 210 4.19 3.13 22.55
N GLN A 211 5.33 2.76 21.95
CA GLN A 211 6.42 3.68 21.62
C GLN A 211 6.81 3.47 20.15
N VAL A 212 6.98 4.57 19.42
CA VAL A 212 7.40 4.56 18.02
C VAL A 212 8.70 5.32 17.88
N ARG A 213 9.64 4.77 17.11
CA ARG A 213 10.80 5.49 16.61
C ARG A 213 10.71 5.56 15.08
N LEU A 214 10.78 6.78 14.55
CA LEU A 214 10.74 7.06 13.12
C LEU A 214 12.18 7.13 12.60
N TYR A 215 12.41 6.52 11.44
CA TYR A 215 13.69 6.50 10.76
C TYR A 215 13.55 7.17 9.41
N GLN A 216 14.45 8.11 9.13
CA GLN A 216 14.76 8.55 7.78
C GLN A 216 16.06 7.85 7.38
N ASP A 217 16.07 7.25 6.21
CA ASP A 217 17.13 6.39 5.69
C ASP A 217 17.49 5.17 6.55
N ALA A 218 18.48 4.41 6.07
CA ALA A 218 19.06 3.31 6.82
C ALA A 218 19.90 3.79 8.00
N HIS A 219 20.49 4.99 7.91
CA HIS A 219 21.42 5.49 8.91
C HIS A 219 21.50 7.03 8.94
N VAL A 220 21.51 7.62 10.15
CA VAL A 220 21.78 9.05 10.34
C VAL A 220 22.93 9.20 11.32
N MET A 221 24.01 9.86 10.89
CA MET A 221 25.19 10.11 11.73
C MET A 221 24.92 11.23 12.75
N ASP A 222 25.57 11.15 13.91
CA ASP A 222 25.47 12.19 14.93
C ASP A 222 26.02 13.52 14.41
N GLY A 223 25.28 14.60 14.60
CA GLY A 223 25.65 15.96 14.16
C GLY A 223 25.49 16.22 12.66
N MET A 224 25.00 15.27 11.87
CA MET A 224 24.76 15.44 10.42
C MET A 224 23.60 16.40 10.13
N LEU A 225 22.59 16.43 11.00
CA LEU A 225 21.40 17.26 10.86
C LEU A 225 21.25 18.18 12.07
N PRO A 226 20.60 19.35 11.89
CA PRO A 226 20.45 20.33 12.96
C PRO A 226 19.60 19.81 14.11
N GLU A 227 19.76 20.46 15.27
CA GLU A 227 18.89 20.26 16.42
C GLU A 227 17.49 20.82 16.14
N ILE A 228 16.46 20.07 16.53
CA ILE A 228 15.05 20.46 16.36
C ILE A 228 14.40 20.39 17.74
N ALA A 229 13.98 21.55 18.24
CA ALA A 229 13.32 21.65 19.55
C ALA A 229 11.87 21.14 19.50
N LEU A 230 11.49 20.40 20.54
CA LEU A 230 10.13 19.89 20.76
C LEU A 230 9.42 20.66 21.88
N ASP A 231 8.10 20.49 21.95
CA ASP A 231 7.23 21.15 22.93
C ASP A 231 7.55 20.79 24.39
N ASN A 232 8.15 19.62 24.64
CA ASN A 232 8.58 19.17 25.98
C ASN A 232 9.95 19.73 26.40
N GLY A 233 10.60 20.54 25.56
CA GLY A 233 11.94 21.08 25.80
C GLY A 233 13.09 20.13 25.44
N GLU A 234 12.80 18.94 24.92
CA GLU A 234 13.79 18.03 24.39
C GLU A 234 14.13 18.36 22.93
N VAL A 235 15.23 17.77 22.46
CA VAL A 235 15.67 17.83 21.06
C VAL A 235 15.30 16.51 20.38
N TYR A 236 14.69 16.61 19.20
CA TYR A 236 14.37 15.46 18.36
C TYR A 236 15.60 14.57 18.13
N GLN A 237 15.45 13.28 18.37
CA GLN A 237 16.53 12.31 18.23
C GLN A 237 16.45 11.60 16.87
N HIS A 238 17.43 11.86 16.01
CA HIS A 238 17.54 11.23 14.69
C HIS A 238 17.76 9.72 14.83
N GLY A 239 16.87 8.93 14.20
CA GLY A 239 16.92 7.48 14.30
C GLY A 239 18.00 6.83 13.42
N LYS A 240 18.52 5.67 13.84
CA LYS A 240 19.60 4.93 13.15
C LYS A 240 19.12 3.53 12.76
N CYS A 241 18.29 3.43 11.71
CA CYS A 241 17.48 2.24 11.39
C CYS A 241 18.26 0.92 11.41
N TRP A 242 19.25 0.77 10.53
CA TRP A 242 19.99 -0.50 10.39
C TRP A 242 20.91 -0.78 11.59
N GLU A 243 21.39 0.27 12.26
CA GLU A 243 22.12 0.11 13.52
C GLU A 243 21.17 -0.40 14.62
N ASP A 244 19.97 0.15 14.77
CA ASP A 244 18.98 -0.35 15.73
C ASP A 244 18.51 -1.77 15.39
N ILE A 245 18.34 -2.13 14.11
CA ILE A 245 18.06 -3.51 13.69
C ILE A 245 19.21 -4.44 14.06
N CYS A 246 20.46 -4.04 13.80
CA CYS A 246 21.66 -4.83 14.15
C CYS A 246 21.69 -5.14 15.64
N TYR A 247 21.51 -4.13 16.50
CA TYR A 247 21.49 -4.32 17.95
C TYR A 247 20.33 -5.20 18.39
N ALA A 248 19.13 -4.97 17.85
CA ALA A 248 17.94 -5.74 18.20
C ALA A 248 18.05 -7.22 17.80
N VAL A 249 18.67 -7.52 16.64
CA VAL A 249 18.97 -8.90 16.20
C VAL A 249 20.06 -9.52 17.09
N SER A 250 21.12 -8.78 17.40
CA SER A 250 22.21 -9.28 18.25
C SER A 250 21.74 -9.61 19.68
N GLU A 251 20.84 -8.82 20.26
CA GLU A 251 20.30 -9.04 21.62
C GLU A 251 19.15 -10.03 21.69
N ALA A 252 18.61 -10.50 20.56
CA ALA A 252 17.48 -11.43 20.53
C ALA A 252 17.85 -12.76 21.21
N HIS A 253 16.93 -13.30 22.02
CA HIS A 253 17.14 -14.54 22.77
C HIS A 253 16.25 -15.69 22.29
N HIS A 254 15.14 -15.39 21.61
CA HIS A 254 14.13 -16.40 21.27
C HIS A 254 13.75 -16.40 19.80
N MET A 255 13.52 -15.23 19.20
CA MET A 255 13.00 -15.13 17.84
C MET A 255 13.61 -13.98 17.03
N ILE A 256 13.88 -14.28 15.76
CA ILE A 256 14.19 -13.31 14.72
C ILE A 256 13.40 -13.70 13.47
N TYR A 257 12.31 -12.99 13.17
CA TYR A 257 11.47 -13.23 12.01
C TYR A 257 11.62 -12.08 11.02
N ILE A 258 11.97 -12.40 9.77
CA ILE A 258 12.24 -11.41 8.73
C ILE A 258 11.31 -11.67 7.53
N VAL A 259 10.76 -10.60 6.99
CA VAL A 259 10.03 -10.57 5.73
C VAL A 259 10.69 -9.55 4.83
N GLY A 260 10.91 -9.92 3.56
CA GLY A 260 11.39 -8.98 2.56
C GLY A 260 10.83 -9.31 1.18
N TRP A 261 10.69 -8.27 0.37
CA TRP A 261 10.58 -8.44 -1.08
C TRP A 261 11.90 -8.99 -1.62
N SER A 262 13.02 -8.51 -1.07
CA SER A 262 14.35 -9.10 -1.26
C SER A 262 15.09 -9.09 0.08
N VAL A 263 15.91 -10.11 0.31
CA VAL A 263 16.87 -10.14 1.41
C VAL A 263 18.19 -10.57 0.82
N PHE A 264 19.25 -9.81 1.05
CA PHE A 264 20.57 -10.14 0.53
C PHE A 264 21.53 -10.46 1.67
N HIS A 265 21.94 -11.73 1.76
CA HIS A 265 22.72 -12.23 2.89
C HIS A 265 24.09 -11.57 3.07
N LYS A 266 24.66 -10.92 2.04
CA LYS A 266 26.00 -10.30 2.09
C LYS A 266 26.01 -8.88 2.65
N VAL A 267 24.85 -8.23 2.81
CA VAL A 267 24.84 -6.84 3.27
C VAL A 267 25.36 -6.72 4.70
N LYS A 268 26.07 -5.63 4.97
CA LYS A 268 26.42 -5.22 6.34
C LYS A 268 25.44 -4.16 6.81
N LEU A 269 24.84 -4.40 7.98
CA LEU A 269 23.86 -3.50 8.58
C LEU A 269 24.50 -2.19 9.07
N VAL A 270 25.70 -2.26 9.66
CA VAL A 270 26.41 -1.09 10.17
C VAL A 270 27.73 -0.93 9.43
N ARG A 271 27.89 0.20 8.74
CA ARG A 271 29.12 0.53 8.00
C ARG A 271 29.88 1.67 8.66
N GLU A 272 29.14 2.65 9.18
CA GLU A 272 29.66 3.79 9.92
C GLU A 272 29.05 3.76 11.34
N PRO A 273 29.65 3.04 12.30
CA PRO A 273 29.04 2.86 13.62
C PRO A 273 29.07 4.15 14.44
N THR A 274 27.93 4.52 15.04
CA THR A 274 27.86 5.66 15.98
C THR A 274 28.08 5.25 17.43
N ARG A 275 27.99 3.94 17.72
CA ARG A 275 28.27 3.34 19.03
C ARG A 275 29.00 2.01 18.86
N LYS A 276 29.61 1.52 19.95
CA LYS A 276 30.40 0.28 19.95
C LYS A 276 29.56 -0.92 19.52
N LEU A 277 29.87 -1.49 18.35
CA LEU A 277 29.15 -2.64 17.78
C LEU A 277 28.94 -3.78 18.79
N PRO A 278 27.75 -4.41 18.79
CA PRO A 278 27.50 -5.60 19.58
C PRO A 278 28.32 -6.77 19.01
N ARG A 279 28.42 -7.86 19.78
CA ARG A 279 29.10 -9.07 19.31
C ARG A 279 28.43 -9.58 18.02
N GLY A 280 29.22 -9.74 16.97
CA GLY A 280 28.75 -10.14 15.64
C GLY A 280 28.13 -9.01 14.81
N GLY A 281 28.12 -7.76 15.30
CA GLY A 281 27.57 -6.62 14.57
C GLY A 281 28.40 -6.18 13.35
N ASP A 282 29.64 -6.66 13.23
CA ASP A 282 30.55 -6.46 12.09
C ASP A 282 30.38 -7.51 10.97
N LEU A 283 29.59 -8.56 11.24
CA LEU A 283 29.30 -9.64 10.31
C LEU A 283 28.34 -9.18 9.19
N THR A 284 28.32 -9.94 8.10
CA THR A 284 27.22 -9.83 7.13
C THR A 284 25.89 -10.27 7.76
N LEU A 285 24.76 -9.80 7.23
CA LEU A 285 23.43 -10.17 7.69
C LEU A 285 23.25 -11.69 7.75
N GLY A 286 23.70 -12.40 6.72
CA GLY A 286 23.62 -13.85 6.63
C GLY A 286 24.38 -14.56 7.74
N GLU A 287 25.60 -14.10 8.01
CA GLU A 287 26.46 -14.65 9.07
C GLU A 287 25.92 -14.32 10.46
N LEU A 288 25.42 -13.11 10.70
CA LEU A 288 24.77 -12.72 11.96
C LEU A 288 23.54 -13.61 12.24
N LEU A 289 22.72 -13.87 11.23
CA LEU A 289 21.53 -14.73 11.38
C LEU A 289 21.90 -16.20 11.64
N LYS A 290 22.96 -16.73 11.00
CA LYS A 290 23.49 -18.07 11.31
C LYS A 290 24.03 -18.12 12.74
N TYR A 291 24.83 -17.13 13.12
CA TYR A 291 25.40 -16.98 14.46
C TYR A 291 24.32 -17.00 15.55
N LYS A 292 23.27 -16.17 15.40
CA LYS A 292 22.14 -16.16 16.35
C LYS A 292 21.37 -17.47 16.36
N SER A 293 21.21 -18.12 15.20
CA SER A 293 20.53 -19.40 15.14
C SER A 293 21.31 -20.53 15.82
N GLU A 294 22.64 -20.50 15.76
CA GLU A 294 23.54 -21.43 16.47
C GLU A 294 23.52 -21.23 17.99
N GLU A 295 23.23 -20.00 18.47
CA GLU A 295 22.96 -19.71 19.89
C GLU A 295 21.59 -20.24 20.36
N GLY A 296 20.78 -20.82 19.47
CA GLY A 296 19.47 -21.38 19.78
C GLY A 296 18.29 -20.43 19.51
N VAL A 297 18.53 -19.24 18.95
CA VAL A 297 17.46 -18.31 18.54
C VAL A 297 16.74 -18.87 17.32
N ARG A 298 15.40 -18.80 17.30
CA ARG A 298 14.60 -19.23 16.15
C ARG A 298 14.61 -18.15 15.07
N VAL A 299 15.31 -18.43 13.98
CA VAL A 299 15.42 -17.51 12.84
C VAL A 299 14.58 -17.98 11.66
N LEU A 300 13.56 -17.19 11.29
CA LEU A 300 12.63 -17.48 10.20
C LEU A 300 12.64 -16.36 9.16
N LEU A 301 12.85 -16.70 7.90
CA LEU A 301 12.78 -15.74 6.79
C LEU A 301 11.63 -16.12 5.86
N LEU A 302 10.78 -15.14 5.55
CA LEU A 302 9.72 -15.23 4.55
C LEU A 302 10.02 -14.23 3.41
N VAL A 303 10.74 -14.71 2.40
CA VAL A 303 11.19 -13.90 1.25
C VAL A 303 10.25 -14.14 0.07
N TRP A 304 9.97 -13.12 -0.73
CA TRP A 304 9.21 -13.31 -1.96
C TRP A 304 9.93 -14.28 -2.92
N ASP A 305 9.17 -15.14 -3.60
CA ASP A 305 9.67 -16.07 -4.63
C ASP A 305 9.53 -15.41 -6.01
N ASP A 306 10.62 -14.84 -6.53
CA ASP A 306 10.67 -14.38 -7.91
C ASP A 306 10.78 -15.61 -8.83
N LYS A 307 9.66 -16.03 -9.41
CA LYS A 307 9.62 -17.19 -10.30
C LYS A 307 10.54 -17.07 -11.52
N THR A 308 10.99 -15.87 -11.85
CA THR A 308 11.92 -15.62 -12.95
C THR A 308 13.40 -15.78 -12.56
N SER A 309 13.72 -15.86 -11.26
CA SER A 309 15.08 -16.09 -10.74
C SER A 309 15.50 -17.57 -10.73
N HIS A 310 14.59 -18.49 -11.08
CA HIS A 310 14.86 -19.93 -11.08
C HIS A 310 15.75 -20.37 -12.24
N ASP A 311 16.82 -21.11 -11.92
CA ASP A 311 17.76 -21.69 -12.90
C ASP A 311 16.99 -22.53 -13.96
N LYS A 312 16.93 -22.05 -15.21
CA LYS A 312 16.37 -22.81 -16.34
C LYS A 312 17.49 -23.52 -17.08
N PHE A 313 17.40 -24.85 -17.18
CA PHE A 313 18.34 -25.69 -17.95
C PHE A 313 19.83 -25.50 -17.58
N GLY A 314 20.14 -25.26 -16.31
CA GLY A 314 21.52 -25.12 -15.84
C GLY A 314 22.17 -23.76 -16.12
N ILE A 315 21.40 -22.78 -16.62
CA ILE A 315 21.82 -21.38 -16.77
C ILE A 315 21.24 -20.59 -15.59
N SER A 316 22.11 -19.96 -14.81
CA SER A 316 21.67 -19.05 -13.75
C SER A 316 21.11 -17.79 -14.38
N THR A 317 19.84 -17.50 -14.09
CA THR A 317 19.16 -16.27 -14.52
C THR A 317 19.07 -15.34 -13.32
N ALA A 318 19.71 -14.16 -13.39
CA ALA A 318 19.30 -13.05 -12.52
C ALA A 318 17.81 -12.78 -12.82
N GLY A 319 16.94 -12.90 -11.83
CA GLY A 319 15.50 -12.69 -12.00
C GLY A 319 15.21 -11.35 -12.67
N VAL A 320 14.10 -11.24 -13.39
CA VAL A 320 13.70 -10.03 -14.12
C VAL A 320 13.54 -8.84 -13.18
N MET A 321 13.29 -9.10 -11.89
CA MET A 321 13.09 -8.09 -10.85
C MET A 321 14.33 -7.84 -9.98
N GLY A 322 15.48 -8.46 -10.27
CA GLY A 322 16.74 -8.18 -9.56
C GLY A 322 16.75 -8.57 -8.08
N THR A 323 15.99 -9.60 -7.67
CA THR A 323 15.96 -10.09 -6.28
C THR A 323 17.07 -11.10 -5.96
N HIS A 324 17.40 -11.24 -4.68
CA HIS A 324 18.38 -12.22 -4.15
C HIS A 324 17.73 -13.43 -3.46
N ASP A 325 16.48 -13.73 -3.78
CA ASP A 325 15.64 -14.72 -3.10
C ASP A 325 16.24 -16.14 -3.15
N GLU A 326 16.56 -16.64 -4.34
CA GLU A 326 17.15 -17.98 -4.52
C GLU A 326 18.57 -18.08 -3.94
N GLU A 327 19.39 -17.03 -4.09
CA GLU A 327 20.75 -16.99 -3.52
C GLU A 327 20.69 -17.05 -1.98
N THR A 328 19.84 -16.25 -1.37
CA THR A 328 19.66 -16.20 0.08
C THR A 328 19.09 -17.52 0.62
N ARG A 329 18.12 -18.14 -0.08
CA ARG A 329 17.65 -19.49 0.29
C ARG A 329 18.78 -20.52 0.23
N LYS A 330 19.59 -20.51 -0.84
CA LYS A 330 20.73 -21.43 -1.01
C LYS A 330 21.74 -21.25 0.13
N PHE A 331 22.03 -20.02 0.55
CA PHE A 331 22.95 -19.72 1.65
C PHE A 331 22.53 -20.33 3.00
N PHE A 332 21.24 -20.35 3.31
CA PHE A 332 20.71 -20.88 4.58
C PHE A 332 20.37 -22.37 4.57
N LYS A 333 20.36 -23.04 3.40
CA LYS A 333 19.89 -24.43 3.20
C LYS A 333 20.47 -25.46 4.18
N HIS A 334 21.70 -25.27 4.63
CA HIS A 334 22.43 -26.18 5.52
C HIS A 334 22.67 -25.60 6.93
N SER A 335 21.90 -24.59 7.31
CA SER A 335 21.91 -23.98 8.64
C SER A 335 20.59 -24.24 9.38
N SER A 336 20.52 -23.85 10.66
CA SER A 336 19.29 -23.87 11.46
C SER A 336 18.33 -22.71 11.13
N VAL A 337 18.76 -21.73 10.31
CA VAL A 337 17.91 -20.67 9.79
C VAL A 337 16.91 -21.26 8.79
N ILE A 338 15.61 -20.95 8.97
CA ILE A 338 14.56 -21.46 8.09
C ILE A 338 14.16 -20.35 7.11
N CYS A 339 14.68 -20.43 5.89
CA CYS A 339 14.32 -19.53 4.79
C CYS A 339 13.24 -20.16 3.88
N VAL A 340 12.08 -19.51 3.79
CA VAL A 340 10.94 -19.91 2.96
C VAL A 340 10.76 -18.88 1.86
N LEU A 341 10.77 -19.35 0.61
CA LEU A 341 10.33 -18.56 -0.53
C LEU A 341 8.82 -18.64 -0.65
N SER A 342 8.18 -17.48 -0.60
CA SER A 342 6.74 -17.31 -0.62
C SER A 342 6.32 -16.79 -1.98
N PRO A 343 5.81 -17.65 -2.88
CA PRO A 343 5.20 -17.20 -4.12
C PRO A 343 3.89 -16.48 -3.84
N ARG A 344 3.65 -15.39 -4.57
CA ARG A 344 2.34 -14.75 -4.60
C ARG A 344 1.39 -15.63 -5.42
N TYR A 345 0.26 -16.01 -4.87
CA TYR A 345 -0.80 -16.68 -5.60
C TYR A 345 -2.13 -16.01 -5.25
N ALA A 346 -2.97 -15.77 -6.26
CA ALA A 346 -4.38 -15.54 -5.97
C ALA A 346 -4.97 -16.84 -5.37
N SER A 347 -6.09 -16.73 -4.65
CA SER A 347 -6.74 -17.85 -3.94
C SER A 347 -6.62 -19.21 -4.65
N SER A 348 -6.45 -20.28 -3.87
CA SER A 348 -6.56 -21.65 -4.41
C SER A 348 -7.94 -21.97 -5.00
N LYS A 349 -8.94 -21.08 -4.82
CA LYS A 349 -10.28 -21.13 -5.41
C LYS A 349 -10.36 -20.57 -6.85
N LEU A 350 -9.30 -19.95 -7.36
CA LEU A 350 -9.20 -19.50 -8.76
C LEU A 350 -8.62 -20.61 -9.64
N GLY A 351 -9.01 -20.67 -10.92
CA GLY A 351 -8.46 -21.66 -11.85
C GLY A 351 -6.93 -21.57 -12.00
N LEU A 352 -6.28 -22.71 -12.28
CA LEU A 352 -4.81 -22.84 -12.35
C LEU A 352 -4.14 -21.78 -13.23
N PHE A 353 -4.73 -21.46 -14.39
CA PHE A 353 -4.22 -20.42 -15.30
C PHE A 353 -4.18 -19.02 -14.65
N LYS A 354 -5.24 -18.64 -13.91
CA LYS A 354 -5.29 -17.34 -13.21
C LYS A 354 -4.31 -17.28 -12.02
N GLN A 355 -4.07 -18.40 -11.35
CA GLN A 355 -3.04 -18.48 -10.30
C GLN A 355 -1.62 -18.32 -10.86
N GLN A 356 -1.35 -18.90 -12.03
CA GLN A 356 -0.06 -18.78 -12.70
C GLN A 356 0.20 -17.35 -13.16
N VAL A 357 -0.81 -16.68 -13.73
CA VAL A 357 -0.75 -15.26 -14.14
C VAL A 357 -0.53 -14.34 -12.94
N VAL A 358 -1.30 -14.49 -11.85
CA VAL A 358 -1.11 -13.66 -10.65
C VAL A 358 0.28 -13.86 -10.03
N GLY A 359 0.75 -15.10 -9.96
CA GLY A 359 2.05 -15.40 -9.35
C GLY A 359 3.27 -15.08 -10.20
N THR A 360 3.08 -14.55 -11.40
CA THR A 360 4.14 -13.92 -12.21
C THR A 360 4.01 -12.40 -12.28
N LEU A 361 2.88 -11.82 -11.89
CA LEU A 361 2.60 -10.38 -12.01
C LEU A 361 2.73 -9.60 -10.70
N PHE A 362 2.42 -10.22 -9.56
CA PHE A 362 2.34 -9.54 -8.25
C PHE A 362 3.33 -10.13 -7.24
N THR A 363 3.71 -9.32 -6.26
CA THR A 363 4.78 -9.62 -5.31
C THR A 363 4.30 -9.70 -3.86
N HIS A 364 5.16 -10.22 -3.00
CA HIS A 364 5.06 -9.99 -1.56
C HIS A 364 5.97 -8.82 -1.20
N HIS A 365 5.41 -7.65 -0.94
CA HIS A 365 6.17 -6.39 -0.87
C HIS A 365 6.37 -5.85 0.56
N GLN A 366 5.87 -6.56 1.57
CA GLN A 366 6.08 -6.23 2.99
C GLN A 366 7.57 -6.35 3.36
N LYS A 367 8.12 -5.32 4.02
CA LYS A 367 9.43 -5.35 4.67
C LYS A 367 9.23 -5.32 6.19
N CYS A 368 9.73 -6.33 6.89
CA CYS A 368 9.49 -6.48 8.31
C CYS A 368 10.62 -7.21 9.02
N VAL A 369 11.02 -6.74 10.20
CA VAL A 369 11.87 -7.47 11.14
C VAL A 369 11.15 -7.54 12.49
N LEU A 370 11.00 -8.74 13.05
CA LEU A 370 10.37 -9.01 14.33
C LEU A 370 11.37 -9.72 15.22
N VAL A 371 11.63 -9.17 16.40
CA VAL A 371 12.61 -9.69 17.35
C VAL A 371 12.10 -9.56 18.78
N ASP A 372 12.58 -10.44 19.67
CA ASP A 372 12.35 -10.27 21.09
C ASP A 372 13.44 -9.37 21.72
N THR A 373 13.03 -8.24 22.28
CA THR A 373 13.91 -7.26 22.92
C THR A 373 13.67 -7.21 24.42
N GLN A 374 14.56 -6.53 25.14
CA GLN A 374 14.43 -6.33 26.59
C GLN A 374 13.15 -5.54 26.94
N ALA A 375 12.38 -6.06 27.89
CA ALA A 375 11.25 -5.35 28.51
C ALA A 375 11.59 -4.98 29.97
N VAL A 376 10.58 -4.53 30.73
CA VAL A 376 10.75 -4.18 32.14
C VAL A 376 11.20 -5.39 32.96
N GLY A 377 12.21 -5.21 33.82
CA GLY A 377 12.77 -6.26 34.66
C GLY A 377 13.55 -7.29 33.85
N ASN A 378 13.32 -8.58 34.09
CA ASN A 378 13.93 -9.70 33.36
C ASN A 378 13.05 -10.21 32.21
N ASN A 379 11.94 -9.52 31.91
CA ASN A 379 11.02 -9.94 30.86
C ASN A 379 11.51 -9.46 29.48
N ARG A 380 10.94 -10.04 28.44
CA ARG A 380 11.14 -9.65 27.05
C ARG A 380 9.82 -9.26 26.40
N LYS A 381 9.89 -8.49 25.33
CA LYS A 381 8.74 -8.03 24.53
C LYS A 381 9.02 -8.27 23.06
N VAL A 382 7.97 -8.27 22.24
CA VAL A 382 8.12 -8.26 20.78
C VAL A 382 8.33 -6.81 20.32
N THR A 383 9.34 -6.60 19.48
CA THR A 383 9.60 -5.36 18.77
C THR A 383 9.48 -5.62 17.28
N ALA A 384 8.82 -4.71 16.56
CA ALA A 384 8.65 -4.78 15.12
C ALA A 384 9.35 -3.60 14.42
N PHE A 385 9.96 -3.87 13.29
CA PHE A 385 10.45 -2.86 12.35
C PHE A 385 9.68 -3.06 11.04
N ILE A 386 9.03 -2.00 10.54
CA ILE A 386 8.33 -2.01 9.24
C ILE A 386 8.56 -0.68 8.52
N GLY A 387 8.48 -0.69 7.18
CA GLY A 387 8.69 0.51 6.35
C GLY A 387 8.94 0.16 4.90
N GLY A 388 9.66 1.04 4.19
CA GLY A 388 10.07 0.87 2.80
C GLY A 388 11.41 0.13 2.62
N ILE A 389 12.25 0.11 3.65
CA ILE A 389 13.62 -0.43 3.57
C ILE A 389 13.66 -1.97 3.68
N ASP A 390 14.02 -2.65 2.59
CA ASP A 390 14.40 -4.08 2.59
C ASP A 390 15.83 -4.26 3.13
N LEU A 391 16.12 -5.43 3.72
CA LEU A 391 17.49 -5.79 4.14
C LEU A 391 18.26 -6.37 2.94
N CYS A 392 18.48 -5.55 1.92
CA CYS A 392 19.21 -5.91 0.70
C CYS A 392 20.13 -4.80 0.20
N ASP A 393 20.83 -5.09 -0.90
CA ASP A 393 21.81 -4.21 -1.54
C ASP A 393 21.23 -2.86 -1.98
N GLY A 394 22.06 -1.82 -1.97
CA GLY A 394 21.72 -0.46 -2.38
C GLY A 394 20.85 0.34 -1.41
N ARG A 395 20.37 -0.27 -0.32
CA ARG A 395 19.44 0.37 0.64
C ARG A 395 20.15 1.10 1.78
N TYR A 396 21.43 0.80 2.03
CA TYR A 396 22.20 1.56 3.01
C TYR A 396 22.50 2.93 2.43
N ASP A 397 22.01 3.97 3.11
CA ASP A 397 22.34 5.35 2.81
C ASP A 397 22.22 6.20 4.07
N THR A 398 22.65 7.45 3.93
CA THR A 398 22.57 8.52 4.92
C THR A 398 22.02 9.79 4.25
N PRO A 399 21.48 10.76 5.02
CA PRO A 399 20.99 12.04 4.50
C PRO A 399 21.98 12.85 3.63
N GLU A 400 23.27 12.52 3.65
CA GLU A 400 24.27 13.12 2.76
C GLU A 400 24.10 12.70 1.29
N HIS A 401 23.59 11.48 1.06
CA HIS A 401 23.33 10.87 -0.24
C HIS A 401 24.52 10.96 -1.22
N ARG A 402 25.69 10.52 -0.76
CA ARG A 402 26.95 10.47 -1.53
C ARG A 402 26.74 9.72 -2.86
N ILE A 403 27.12 10.32 -4.00
CA ILE A 403 26.98 9.74 -5.35
C ILE A 403 28.33 9.32 -5.96
N LEU A 404 29.42 9.93 -5.52
CA LEU A 404 30.80 9.81 -6.02
C LEU A 404 31.80 9.54 -4.89
N ASN A 405 31.53 10.00 -3.67
CA ASN A 405 32.37 9.72 -2.50
C ASN A 405 32.13 8.32 -1.92
N ASP A 406 33.17 7.77 -1.28
CA ASP A 406 33.15 6.50 -0.52
C ASP A 406 32.72 5.24 -1.30
N LEU A 407 32.79 5.28 -2.63
CA LEU A 407 32.45 4.13 -3.48
C LEU A 407 33.33 2.90 -3.24
N GLU A 408 34.59 3.11 -2.86
CA GLU A 408 35.58 2.05 -2.59
C GLU A 408 35.73 1.75 -1.08
N THR A 409 34.93 2.39 -0.22
CA THR A 409 34.94 2.23 1.25
C THR A 409 33.57 1.81 1.75
N VAL A 410 32.66 2.75 2.00
CA VAL A 410 31.32 2.53 2.60
C VAL A 410 30.40 1.76 1.64
N PHE A 411 30.49 2.05 0.34
CA PHE A 411 29.65 1.41 -0.68
C PHE A 411 30.38 0.32 -1.45
N LYS A 412 31.56 -0.09 -0.96
CA LYS A 412 32.31 -1.20 -1.54
C LYS A 412 31.47 -2.48 -1.47
N ASP A 413 31.37 -3.17 -2.59
CA ASP A 413 30.55 -4.37 -2.77
C ASP A 413 29.02 -4.16 -2.62
N ASP A 414 28.57 -2.89 -2.61
CA ASP A 414 27.16 -2.49 -2.53
C ASP A 414 26.85 -1.30 -3.46
N PHE A 415 27.53 -1.25 -4.61
CA PHE A 415 27.24 -0.25 -5.64
C PHE A 415 25.93 -0.60 -6.34
N HIS A 416 24.94 0.27 -6.23
CA HIS A 416 23.63 0.11 -6.87
C HIS A 416 23.32 1.28 -7.80
N ASN A 417 23.09 1.00 -9.08
CA ASN A 417 22.50 1.95 -10.02
C ASN A 417 21.92 1.21 -11.25
N PRO A 418 20.62 0.89 -11.27
CA PRO A 418 19.99 0.17 -12.37
C PRO A 418 19.59 1.05 -13.55
N THR A 419 19.85 2.37 -13.49
CA THR A 419 19.61 3.28 -14.62
C THR A 419 20.60 3.05 -15.75
N PHE A 420 21.83 2.66 -15.40
CA PHE A 420 22.92 2.45 -16.35
C PHE A 420 23.23 0.96 -16.54
N PRO A 421 23.84 0.58 -17.68
CA PRO A 421 24.29 -0.79 -17.89
C PRO A 421 25.28 -1.26 -16.82
N ALA A 422 25.29 -2.57 -16.57
CA ALA A 422 26.22 -3.21 -15.65
C ALA A 422 27.69 -2.87 -15.99
N GLY A 423 28.49 -2.59 -14.97
CA GLY A 423 29.89 -2.15 -15.11
C GLY A 423 30.08 -0.64 -15.03
N THR A 424 29.00 0.15 -15.07
CA THR A 424 29.06 1.58 -14.73
C THR A 424 29.42 1.73 -13.25
N LYS A 425 30.50 2.44 -12.95
CA LYS A 425 31.03 2.57 -11.58
C LYS A 425 30.58 3.82 -10.83
N ALA A 426 30.01 4.79 -11.53
CA ALA A 426 29.57 6.05 -10.95
C ALA A 426 28.63 6.81 -11.91
N PRO A 427 27.74 7.68 -11.38
CA PRO A 427 27.42 7.80 -9.95
C PRO A 427 26.67 6.57 -9.44
N ARG A 428 26.75 6.27 -8.14
CA ARG A 428 25.77 5.35 -7.53
C ARG A 428 24.41 6.04 -7.47
N GLN A 429 23.33 5.28 -7.33
CA GLN A 429 22.00 5.81 -7.05
C GLN A 429 21.80 5.87 -5.52
N PRO A 430 21.68 7.07 -4.92
CA PRO A 430 21.31 7.21 -3.52
C PRO A 430 19.88 6.75 -3.26
N TRP A 431 19.62 6.36 -2.02
CA TRP A 431 18.39 5.70 -1.60
C TRP A 431 17.79 6.43 -0.39
N HIS A 432 16.82 7.30 -0.68
CA HIS A 432 16.02 7.98 0.34
C HIS A 432 14.79 7.15 0.68
N ASP A 433 14.61 6.80 1.96
CA ASP A 433 13.53 5.91 2.38
C ASP A 433 13.12 6.10 3.84
N LEU A 434 11.99 5.53 4.22
CA LEU A 434 11.40 5.69 5.55
C LEU A 434 11.15 4.32 6.21
N HIS A 435 11.39 4.25 7.50
CA HIS A 435 11.14 3.07 8.31
C HIS A 435 10.71 3.44 9.71
N CYS A 436 10.13 2.51 10.46
CA CYS A 436 9.81 2.72 11.86
C CYS A 436 10.09 1.48 12.71
N ARG A 437 10.35 1.72 14.00
CA ARG A 437 10.34 0.70 15.05
C ARG A 437 9.10 0.91 15.92
N ILE A 438 8.42 -0.19 16.21
CA ILE A 438 7.22 -0.25 17.04
C ILE A 438 7.50 -1.14 18.24
N ASP A 439 7.32 -0.56 19.42
CA ASP A 439 7.27 -1.27 20.70
C ASP A 439 5.87 -1.12 21.32
N GLY A 440 5.38 -2.19 21.97
CA GLY A 440 4.05 -2.22 22.58
C GLY A 440 3.06 -3.12 21.82
N PRO A 441 1.74 -3.00 22.07
CA PRO A 441 0.77 -3.98 21.58
C PRO A 441 0.71 -4.10 20.06
N ALA A 442 0.93 -3.00 19.31
CA ALA A 442 0.91 -3.02 17.85
C ALA A 442 2.00 -3.91 17.22
N ALA A 443 3.12 -4.15 17.92
CA ALA A 443 4.15 -5.10 17.46
C ALA A 443 3.60 -6.54 17.38
N TYR A 444 2.61 -6.89 18.20
CA TYR A 444 1.97 -8.20 18.19
C TYR A 444 0.98 -8.35 17.04
N ASP A 445 0.39 -7.25 16.54
CA ASP A 445 -0.42 -7.27 15.31
C ASP A 445 0.47 -7.55 14.08
N VAL A 446 1.67 -6.96 14.04
CA VAL A 446 2.69 -7.28 13.02
C VAL A 446 3.13 -8.75 13.13
N LEU A 447 3.30 -9.29 14.34
CA LEU A 447 3.57 -10.70 14.57
C LEU A 447 2.42 -11.60 14.06
N ILE A 448 1.16 -11.26 14.35
CA ILE A 448 -0.01 -12.00 13.85
C ILE A 448 -0.01 -12.02 12.31
N ASN A 449 0.31 -10.90 11.67
CA ASN A 449 0.46 -10.84 10.21
C ASN A 449 1.54 -11.82 9.71
N PHE A 450 2.74 -11.82 10.32
CA PHE A 450 3.80 -12.77 9.97
C PHE A 450 3.34 -14.22 10.13
N GLU A 451 2.76 -14.53 11.28
CA GLU A 451 2.25 -15.84 11.66
C GLU A 451 1.20 -16.39 10.67
N GLN A 452 0.26 -15.54 10.27
CA GLN A 452 -0.79 -15.86 9.31
C GLN A 452 -0.20 -16.18 7.93
N ARG A 453 0.81 -15.42 7.49
CA ARG A 453 1.50 -15.63 6.21
C ARG A 453 2.39 -16.86 6.23
N TRP A 454 3.16 -17.07 7.30
CA TRP A 454 4.03 -18.24 7.46
C TRP A 454 3.25 -19.54 7.30
N ARG A 455 2.16 -19.70 8.05
CA ARG A 455 1.28 -20.88 7.98
C ARG A 455 0.67 -21.08 6.60
N LYS A 456 0.49 -20.01 5.83
CA LYS A 456 0.01 -20.12 4.45
C LYS A 456 1.10 -20.62 3.52
N ALA A 457 2.30 -20.06 3.63
CA ALA A 457 3.45 -20.40 2.79
C ALA A 457 3.96 -21.84 3.04
N THR A 458 3.92 -22.33 4.27
CA THR A 458 4.45 -23.66 4.62
C THR A 458 3.45 -24.81 4.47
N ARG A 459 2.18 -24.53 4.15
CA ARG A 459 1.08 -25.53 4.04
C ARG A 459 1.40 -26.74 3.15
N TRP A 460 2.00 -26.52 1.98
CA TRP A 460 2.31 -27.61 1.04
C TRP A 460 3.48 -28.48 1.51
N LYS A 461 4.44 -27.89 2.23
CA LYS A 461 5.53 -28.61 2.87
C LYS A 461 4.99 -29.55 3.95
N GLU A 462 4.05 -29.08 4.77
CA GLU A 462 3.35 -29.92 5.74
C GLU A 462 2.61 -31.10 5.07
N PHE A 463 1.87 -30.82 3.98
CA PHE A 463 1.16 -31.87 3.25
C PHE A 463 2.09 -32.92 2.65
N SER A 464 3.19 -32.50 2.02
CA SER A 464 4.20 -33.39 1.44
C SER A 464 4.87 -34.27 2.50
N LEU A 465 5.17 -33.72 3.67
CA LEU A 465 5.74 -34.48 4.80
C LEU A 465 4.74 -35.50 5.36
N ARG A 466 3.46 -35.14 5.44
CA ARG A 466 2.39 -36.04 5.88
C ARG A 466 2.22 -37.24 4.93
N LEU A 467 2.31 -37.03 3.62
CA LEU A 467 2.30 -38.11 2.62
C LEU A 467 3.51 -39.04 2.76
N LYS A 468 4.66 -38.55 3.24
CA LYS A 468 5.87 -39.34 3.51
C LYS A 468 5.84 -40.09 4.85
N GLY A 469 4.67 -40.24 5.47
CA GLY A 469 4.50 -41.00 6.73
C GLY A 469 5.10 -40.34 7.97
N LYS A 470 5.60 -39.10 7.88
CA LYS A 470 6.07 -38.31 9.03
C LYS A 470 4.87 -37.60 9.66
N THR A 471 4.07 -38.34 10.43
CA THR A 471 2.75 -37.90 10.93
C THR A 471 2.79 -36.93 12.12
N HIS A 472 3.95 -36.69 12.73
CA HIS A 472 4.06 -36.00 14.02
C HIS A 472 4.56 -34.54 14.01
N TRP A 473 4.70 -33.90 12.86
CA TRP A 473 5.11 -32.48 12.81
C TRP A 473 3.92 -31.57 12.53
N GLN A 474 3.39 -30.92 13.58
CA GLN A 474 2.92 -29.54 13.41
C GLN A 474 4.17 -28.72 13.08
N ASP A 475 4.11 -27.78 12.13
CA ASP A 475 5.23 -26.84 11.90
C ASP A 475 5.51 -26.08 13.20
N ASP A 476 6.48 -26.57 13.99
CA ASP A 476 6.88 -26.03 15.29
C ASP A 476 7.84 -24.83 15.14
N ALA A 477 8.08 -24.41 13.90
CA ALA A 477 8.96 -23.30 13.59
C ALA A 477 8.51 -22.01 14.30
N LEU A 478 7.20 -21.81 14.42
CA LEU A 478 6.62 -20.66 15.12
C LEU A 478 6.59 -20.90 16.63
N ILE A 479 7.28 -20.02 17.36
CA ILE A 479 7.30 -20.05 18.81
C ILE A 479 5.93 -19.58 19.33
N ARG A 480 5.33 -20.36 20.24
CA ARG A 480 4.13 -19.94 20.95
C ARG A 480 4.51 -19.02 22.12
N ILE A 481 4.80 -17.76 21.81
CA ILE A 481 5.33 -16.79 22.77
C ILE A 481 4.47 -16.64 24.04
N GLY A 482 3.14 -16.75 23.93
CA GLY A 482 2.23 -16.70 25.09
C GLY A 482 2.34 -17.90 26.05
N ARG A 483 3.16 -18.91 25.75
CA ARG A 483 3.50 -20.01 26.67
C ARG A 483 4.82 -19.78 27.41
N ILE A 484 5.58 -18.74 27.06
CA ILE A 484 6.86 -18.41 27.67
C ILE A 484 6.61 -17.30 28.69
N SER A 485 6.67 -17.63 29.98
CA SER A 485 6.22 -16.74 31.06
C SER A 485 7.01 -15.43 31.19
N TRP A 486 8.25 -15.39 30.67
CA TRP A 486 9.10 -14.20 30.68
C TRP A 486 9.06 -13.41 29.36
N ILE A 487 8.23 -13.79 28.39
CA ILE A 487 7.91 -12.93 27.23
C ILE A 487 6.52 -12.35 27.48
N LEU A 488 6.45 -11.04 27.72
CA LEU A 488 5.18 -10.33 27.84
C LEU A 488 4.38 -10.58 26.56
N SER A 489 3.13 -11.01 26.72
CA SER A 489 2.28 -11.40 25.60
C SER A 489 0.84 -11.07 25.94
N PRO A 490 0.04 -10.58 24.99
CA PRO A 490 -1.40 -10.47 25.19
C PRO A 490 -2.02 -11.87 25.33
N VAL A 491 -3.24 -11.93 25.84
CA VAL A 491 -4.01 -13.19 25.91
C VAL A 491 -4.38 -13.68 24.50
N PHE A 492 -3.52 -14.53 23.93
CA PHE A 492 -3.78 -15.15 22.63
C PHE A 492 -4.87 -16.21 22.69
N LYS A 493 -5.85 -16.09 21.80
CA LYS A 493 -6.80 -17.16 21.48
C LYS A 493 -6.45 -17.74 20.11
N TYR A 494 -6.49 -19.06 20.00
CA TYR A 494 -6.13 -19.76 18.76
C TYR A 494 -7.34 -20.53 18.22
N LEU A 495 -7.52 -20.50 16.90
CA LEU A 495 -8.45 -21.38 16.19
C LEU A 495 -7.94 -22.83 16.22
N LYS A 496 -8.82 -23.79 15.89
CA LYS A 496 -8.46 -25.23 15.81
C LYS A 496 -7.30 -25.51 14.85
N ASP A 497 -7.08 -24.65 13.86
CA ASP A 497 -6.00 -24.78 12.88
C ASP A 497 -4.70 -24.07 13.32
N GLY A 498 -4.64 -23.58 14.56
CA GLY A 498 -3.47 -22.94 15.16
C GLY A 498 -3.30 -21.46 14.81
N THR A 499 -4.24 -20.84 14.09
CA THR A 499 -4.16 -19.41 13.76
C THR A 499 -4.62 -18.54 14.93
N SER A 500 -3.85 -17.49 15.20
CA SER A 500 -4.12 -16.49 16.23
C SER A 500 -5.33 -15.63 15.85
N ILE A 501 -6.27 -15.48 16.78
CA ILE A 501 -7.34 -14.49 16.72
C ILE A 501 -6.75 -13.17 17.22
N VAL A 502 -7.08 -12.05 16.56
CA VAL A 502 -6.64 -10.72 16.98
C VAL A 502 -7.11 -10.49 18.43
N PRO A 503 -6.19 -10.27 19.39
CA PRO A 503 -6.56 -10.07 20.78
C PRO A 503 -7.13 -8.67 20.99
N GLU A 504 -7.93 -8.51 22.04
CA GLU A 504 -8.28 -7.19 22.57
C GLU A 504 -7.02 -6.47 23.07
N ASP A 505 -7.12 -5.17 23.34
CA ASP A 505 -5.99 -4.40 23.85
C ASP A 505 -5.66 -4.84 25.28
N ASP A 506 -4.38 -5.13 25.53
CA ASP A 506 -3.92 -5.74 26.78
C ASP A 506 -2.81 -4.90 27.42
N PRO A 507 -3.07 -4.23 28.56
CA PRO A 507 -2.08 -3.41 29.24
C PRO A 507 -0.80 -4.13 29.66
N ILE A 508 -0.78 -5.48 29.70
CA ILE A 508 0.42 -6.24 30.06
C ILE A 508 1.58 -6.02 29.08
N VAL A 509 1.28 -5.65 27.83
CA VAL A 509 2.27 -5.37 26.78
C VAL A 509 2.45 -3.87 26.53
N TYR A 510 1.90 -3.01 27.38
CA TYR A 510 2.15 -1.56 27.29
C TYR A 510 3.61 -1.26 27.66
N VAL A 511 4.23 -0.42 26.85
CA VAL A 511 5.61 0.06 27.06
C VAL A 511 5.65 1.52 27.50
N SER A 512 4.53 2.23 27.36
CA SER A 512 4.29 3.57 27.89
C SER A 512 2.89 3.64 28.52
N LYS A 513 2.69 4.56 29.46
CA LYS A 513 1.40 4.73 30.14
C LYS A 513 0.56 5.78 29.40
N GLU A 514 -0.76 5.74 29.55
CA GLU A 514 -1.63 6.72 28.89
C GLU A 514 -1.39 8.18 29.33
N ASP A 515 -0.90 8.41 30.55
CA ASP A 515 -0.57 9.73 31.09
C ASP A 515 0.85 10.20 30.75
N ASP A 516 1.67 9.34 30.13
CA ASP A 516 3.01 9.70 29.65
C ASP A 516 2.87 10.53 28.35
N PRO A 517 3.40 11.77 28.31
CA PRO A 517 3.39 12.60 27.11
C PRO A 517 3.99 11.91 25.88
N GLU A 518 4.99 11.04 26.08
CA GLU A 518 5.69 10.35 24.98
C GLU A 518 5.00 9.05 24.55
N ASN A 519 3.83 8.74 25.10
CA ASN A 519 3.00 7.61 24.66
C ASN A 519 2.59 7.73 23.19
N TRP A 520 2.42 6.59 22.53
CA TRP A 520 1.92 6.50 21.18
C TRP A 520 0.69 5.61 21.10
N HIS A 521 -0.25 6.04 20.27
CA HIS A 521 -1.30 5.19 19.74
C HIS A 521 -0.91 4.74 18.34
N VAL A 522 -0.97 3.44 18.07
CA VAL A 522 -0.46 2.83 16.83
C VAL A 522 -1.49 1.85 16.28
N GLN A 523 -1.74 1.91 14.97
CA GLN A 523 -2.64 0.99 14.28
C GLN A 523 -1.94 0.37 13.08
N VAL A 524 -2.06 -0.94 12.91
CA VAL A 524 -1.46 -1.67 11.78
C VAL A 524 -2.49 -1.80 10.65
N PHE A 525 -2.06 -1.55 9.42
CA PHE A 525 -2.87 -1.65 8.21
C PHE A 525 -2.19 -2.58 7.20
N ARG A 526 -3.00 -3.20 6.33
CA ARG A 526 -2.51 -4.09 5.28
C ARG A 526 -3.26 -3.93 3.96
N SER A 527 -2.57 -4.34 2.91
CA SER A 527 -3.17 -4.78 1.65
C SER A 527 -2.84 -6.26 1.53
N ILE A 528 -3.82 -7.14 1.77
CA ILE A 528 -3.58 -8.59 1.72
C ILE A 528 -4.89 -9.36 1.50
N ASP A 529 -4.81 -10.56 0.92
CA ASP A 529 -5.97 -11.41 0.70
C ASP A 529 -5.81 -12.83 1.26
N SER A 530 -6.92 -13.56 1.33
CA SER A 530 -6.96 -14.95 1.81
C SER A 530 -6.13 -15.95 0.97
N GLY A 531 -5.60 -15.52 -0.17
CA GLY A 531 -4.60 -16.24 -0.96
C GLY A 531 -3.21 -16.23 -0.29
N SER A 532 -2.91 -15.22 0.52
CA SER A 532 -1.60 -15.01 1.15
C SER A 532 -1.56 -15.22 2.66
N VAL A 533 -2.71 -15.43 3.29
CA VAL A 533 -2.80 -15.72 4.73
C VAL A 533 -3.61 -16.98 5.03
N LYS A 534 -3.37 -17.55 6.20
CA LYS A 534 -4.25 -18.51 6.87
C LYS A 534 -4.95 -17.82 8.04
N GLY A 535 -6.15 -18.27 8.41
CA GLY A 535 -6.95 -17.69 9.49
C GLY A 535 -8.00 -16.68 9.07
N PHE A 536 -7.98 -16.20 7.82
CA PHE A 536 -9.09 -15.39 7.31
C PHE A 536 -10.39 -16.19 7.31
N PRO A 537 -11.53 -15.54 7.60
CA PRO A 537 -12.83 -16.20 7.63
C PRO A 537 -13.13 -16.91 6.32
N LYS A 538 -13.83 -18.04 6.41
CA LYS A 538 -14.28 -18.78 5.22
C LYS A 538 -15.59 -18.21 4.68
N TYR A 539 -16.36 -17.57 5.56
CA TYR A 539 -17.69 -17.06 5.29
C TYR A 539 -17.66 -15.54 5.28
N GLU A 540 -18.44 -14.95 4.37
CA GLU A 540 -18.37 -13.53 4.08
C GLU A 540 -18.97 -12.68 5.20
N ASP A 541 -20.00 -13.18 5.90
CA ASP A 541 -20.59 -12.48 7.05
C ASP A 541 -19.57 -12.31 8.18
N GLU A 542 -18.74 -13.34 8.42
CA GLU A 542 -17.62 -13.28 9.37
C GLU A 542 -16.51 -12.35 8.88
N ALA A 543 -16.24 -12.31 7.57
CA ALA A 543 -15.25 -11.39 6.99
C ALA A 543 -15.70 -9.93 7.13
N LYS A 544 -16.98 -9.64 6.88
CA LYS A 544 -17.56 -8.30 7.05
C LYS A 544 -17.59 -7.86 8.51
N ALA A 545 -17.86 -8.78 9.44
CA ALA A 545 -17.77 -8.51 10.87
C ALA A 545 -16.34 -8.12 11.32
N GLN A 546 -15.32 -8.47 10.53
CA GLN A 546 -13.93 -8.08 10.72
C GLN A 546 -13.47 -7.01 9.71
N HIS A 547 -14.42 -6.29 9.11
CA HIS A 547 -14.21 -5.17 8.19
C HIS A 547 -13.38 -5.52 6.93
N MET A 548 -13.44 -6.76 6.48
CA MET A 548 -12.81 -7.20 5.23
C MET A 548 -13.81 -7.25 4.07
N GLU A 549 -13.33 -6.99 2.86
CA GLU A 549 -14.13 -7.08 1.64
C GLU A 549 -14.09 -8.48 1.05
N CYS A 550 -15.13 -8.84 0.29
CA CYS A 550 -15.17 -10.09 -0.45
C CYS A 550 -15.16 -9.80 -1.96
N ALA A 551 -14.10 -10.20 -2.65
CA ALA A 551 -13.90 -9.95 -4.09
C ALA A 551 -13.64 -11.27 -4.82
N LYS A 552 -14.49 -11.66 -5.78
CA LYS A 552 -14.28 -12.84 -6.65
C LYS A 552 -13.88 -14.12 -5.86
N ARG A 553 -14.53 -14.38 -4.71
CA ARG A 553 -14.28 -15.51 -3.78
C ARG A 553 -13.00 -15.40 -2.92
N LEU A 554 -12.37 -14.23 -2.88
CA LEU A 554 -11.31 -13.85 -1.95
C LEU A 554 -11.85 -12.98 -0.83
N VAL A 555 -11.32 -13.16 0.37
CA VAL A 555 -11.48 -12.19 1.47
C VAL A 555 -10.25 -11.28 1.40
N VAL A 556 -10.46 -9.98 1.41
CA VAL A 556 -9.47 -8.95 1.12
C VAL A 556 -9.47 -7.92 2.25
N ASP A 557 -8.29 -7.66 2.79
CA ASP A 557 -8.00 -6.54 3.68
C ASP A 557 -7.38 -5.42 2.82
N LYS A 558 -8.06 -4.28 2.73
CA LYS A 558 -7.62 -3.05 2.05
C LYS A 558 -7.46 -1.89 3.04
N SER A 559 -7.19 -2.21 4.30
CA SER A 559 -7.12 -1.21 5.38
C SER A 559 -6.09 -0.10 5.14
N ILE A 560 -5.05 -0.33 4.32
CA ILE A 560 -4.12 0.74 3.91
C ILE A 560 -4.85 1.82 3.09
N GLN A 561 -5.60 1.43 2.04
CA GLN A 561 -6.36 2.41 1.25
C GLN A 561 -7.37 3.15 2.12
N THR A 562 -8.06 2.42 3.01
CA THR A 562 -9.00 3.01 3.99
C THR A 562 -8.31 4.04 4.90
N ALA A 563 -7.10 3.73 5.40
CA ALA A 563 -6.32 4.63 6.24
C ALA A 563 -5.93 5.90 5.48
N TYR A 564 -5.38 5.79 4.27
CA TYR A 564 -5.08 6.95 3.44
C TYR A 564 -6.32 7.84 3.23
N ILE A 565 -7.45 7.26 2.82
CA ILE A 565 -8.69 8.03 2.58
C ILE A 565 -9.15 8.75 3.85
N GLN A 566 -9.27 8.05 4.97
CA GLN A 566 -9.77 8.66 6.21
C GLN A 566 -8.81 9.72 6.75
N THR A 567 -7.49 9.50 6.66
CA THR A 567 -6.50 10.48 7.10
C THR A 567 -6.52 11.72 6.20
N ILE A 568 -6.55 11.56 4.87
CA ILE A 568 -6.66 12.70 3.93
C ILE A 568 -7.94 13.49 4.21
N ARG A 569 -9.09 12.81 4.34
CA ARG A 569 -10.36 13.47 4.65
C ARG A 569 -10.37 14.18 5.99
N SER A 570 -9.57 13.72 6.95
CA SER A 570 -9.47 14.32 8.30
C SER A 570 -8.49 15.49 8.38
N ALA A 571 -7.61 15.66 7.38
CA ALA A 571 -6.58 16.70 7.36
C ALA A 571 -7.17 18.13 7.40
N GLN A 572 -6.56 19.00 8.20
CA GLN A 572 -7.02 20.36 8.46
C GLN A 572 -6.06 21.45 7.99
N HIS A 573 -4.74 21.23 8.05
CA HIS A 573 -3.70 22.23 7.84
C HIS A 573 -2.80 21.92 6.66
N PHE A 574 -2.20 20.73 6.61
CA PHE A 574 -1.36 20.32 5.49
C PHE A 574 -1.16 18.80 5.41
N ILE A 575 -0.69 18.35 4.25
CA ILE A 575 -0.27 16.96 4.02
C ILE A 575 1.13 16.97 3.39
N TYR A 576 2.05 16.19 3.94
CA TYR A 576 3.39 15.94 3.39
C TYR A 576 3.51 14.46 3.02
N ILE A 577 3.77 14.14 1.76
CA ILE A 577 3.87 12.77 1.24
C ILE A 577 5.24 12.57 0.63
N GLU A 578 5.85 11.43 0.94
CA GLU A 578 6.99 10.92 0.20
C GLU A 578 6.64 9.52 -0.31
N ASN A 579 6.68 9.32 -1.62
CA ASN A 579 6.27 8.05 -2.22
C ASN A 579 7.07 7.70 -3.49
N GLN A 580 7.40 6.42 -3.66
CA GLN A 580 8.04 5.93 -4.90
C GLN A 580 7.16 6.09 -6.13
N TYR A 581 5.83 5.94 -5.99
CA TYR A 581 4.88 6.09 -7.08
C TYR A 581 3.75 7.02 -6.66
N PHE A 582 3.25 7.79 -7.62
CA PHE A 582 2.08 8.62 -7.42
C PHE A 582 1.17 8.56 -8.63
N LEU A 583 0.30 7.55 -8.66
CA LEU A 583 -0.69 7.35 -9.71
C LEU A 583 -1.96 6.67 -9.19
N GLY A 584 -3.09 7.01 -9.79
CA GLY A 584 -4.40 6.52 -9.35
C GLY A 584 -5.54 7.44 -9.72
N SER A 585 -6.74 7.01 -9.32
CA SER A 585 -8.01 7.63 -9.67
C SER A 585 -8.22 7.70 -11.19
N SER A 586 -7.84 6.63 -11.91
CA SER A 586 -7.82 6.64 -13.38
C SER A 586 -9.16 6.95 -14.02
N TYR A 587 -10.27 6.64 -13.35
CA TYR A 587 -11.62 6.98 -13.82
C TYR A 587 -11.81 8.48 -14.13
N ALA A 588 -10.98 9.35 -13.55
CA ALA A 588 -11.03 10.79 -13.75
C ALA A 588 -9.85 11.33 -14.59
N TRP A 589 -8.97 10.48 -15.11
CA TRP A 589 -7.89 10.93 -16.00
C TRP A 589 -8.45 11.60 -17.26
N PRO A 590 -7.78 12.65 -17.78
CA PRO A 590 -8.23 13.36 -18.96
C PRO A 590 -8.17 12.47 -20.20
N SER A 591 -7.20 11.56 -20.24
CA SER A 591 -7.09 10.49 -21.23
C SER A 591 -7.04 9.13 -20.52
N TYR A 592 -7.57 8.08 -21.16
CA TYR A 592 -7.41 6.70 -20.68
C TYR A 592 -8.12 6.38 -19.33
N GLN A 593 -9.42 6.62 -19.26
CA GLN A 593 -10.18 6.45 -18.00
C GLN A 593 -10.37 4.99 -17.53
N TYR A 594 -10.00 4.01 -18.34
CA TYR A 594 -10.25 2.57 -18.10
C TYR A 594 -8.99 1.78 -17.71
N ALA A 595 -7.90 2.44 -17.31
CA ALA A 595 -6.67 1.76 -16.87
C ALA A 595 -6.83 0.86 -15.63
N GLY A 596 -7.92 1.04 -14.86
CA GLY A 596 -8.22 0.23 -13.67
C GLY A 596 -7.36 0.59 -12.45
N ALA A 597 -6.76 1.78 -12.43
CA ALA A 597 -6.08 2.35 -11.27
C ALA A 597 -7.08 3.10 -10.37
N ASP A 598 -8.08 2.37 -9.87
CA ASP A 598 -9.27 2.92 -9.21
C ASP A 598 -9.06 3.39 -7.76
N ASN A 599 -7.83 3.32 -7.23
CA ASN A 599 -7.54 3.85 -5.90
C ASN A 599 -7.89 5.35 -5.80
N LEU A 600 -8.41 5.77 -4.65
CA LEU A 600 -9.00 7.11 -4.48
C LEU A 600 -7.99 8.18 -4.02
N ILE A 601 -6.73 7.82 -3.74
CA ILE A 601 -5.80 8.69 -3.01
C ILE A 601 -5.58 10.03 -3.75
N PRO A 602 -5.23 10.06 -5.06
CA PRO A 602 -5.05 11.32 -5.75
C PRO A 602 -6.31 12.19 -5.81
N MET A 603 -7.48 11.59 -6.04
CA MET A 603 -8.74 12.34 -6.06
C MET A 603 -9.11 12.89 -4.68
N GLU A 604 -8.95 12.12 -3.61
CA GLU A 604 -9.23 12.58 -2.23
C GLU A 604 -8.33 13.76 -1.85
N LEU A 605 -7.05 13.78 -2.27
CA LEU A 605 -6.15 14.92 -2.07
C LEU A 605 -6.65 16.17 -2.80
N ALA A 606 -6.98 16.05 -4.09
CA ALA A 606 -7.50 17.16 -4.88
C ALA A 606 -8.82 17.70 -4.31
N LEU A 607 -9.74 16.80 -3.90
CA LEU A 607 -11.02 17.19 -3.31
C LEU A 607 -10.88 17.78 -1.91
N LYS A 608 -9.90 17.34 -1.12
CA LYS A 608 -9.56 17.99 0.15
C LYS A 608 -9.09 19.43 -0.07
N ILE A 609 -8.18 19.67 -1.02
CA ILE A 609 -7.77 21.04 -1.38
C ILE A 609 -8.97 21.88 -1.82
N VAL A 610 -9.78 21.35 -2.75
CA VAL A 610 -11.02 21.99 -3.22
C VAL A 610 -11.94 22.37 -2.06
N SER A 611 -12.12 21.49 -1.08
CA SER A 611 -12.95 21.78 0.09
C SER A 611 -12.41 22.95 0.92
N LYS A 612 -11.09 23.05 1.07
CA LYS A 612 -10.42 24.12 1.82
C LYS A 612 -10.48 25.45 1.05
N ILE A 613 -10.32 25.41 -0.28
CA ILE A 613 -10.54 26.56 -1.17
C ILE A 613 -11.98 27.10 -1.00
N ARG A 614 -13.00 26.22 -1.08
CA ARG A 614 -14.40 26.60 -0.86
C ARG A 614 -14.65 27.21 0.51
N ALA A 615 -14.03 26.64 1.54
CA ALA A 615 -14.11 27.13 2.91
C ALA A 615 -13.29 28.40 3.16
N LYS A 616 -12.48 28.85 2.18
CA LYS A 616 -11.50 29.95 2.32
C LYS A 616 -10.50 29.71 3.45
N GLU A 617 -10.15 28.45 3.66
CA GLU A 617 -9.14 28.01 4.63
C GLU A 617 -7.82 27.74 3.92
N ARG A 618 -6.69 28.08 4.55
CA ARG A 618 -5.38 27.70 4.01
C ARG A 618 -5.15 26.21 4.20
N PHE A 619 -4.54 25.61 3.18
CA PHE A 619 -4.17 24.21 3.15
C PHE A 619 -3.08 24.00 2.10
N ALA A 620 -2.14 23.11 2.37
CA ALA A 620 -1.08 22.79 1.42
C ALA A 620 -0.81 21.28 1.38
N VAL A 621 -0.47 20.78 0.20
CA VAL A 621 -0.07 19.40 -0.05
C VAL A 621 1.29 19.41 -0.75
N TYR A 622 2.23 18.72 -0.15
CA TYR A 622 3.61 18.56 -0.63
C TYR A 622 3.82 17.09 -0.98
N VAL A 623 4.26 16.80 -2.19
CA VAL A 623 4.48 15.43 -2.65
C VAL A 623 5.91 15.29 -3.18
N VAL A 624 6.71 14.45 -2.55
CA VAL A 624 8.08 14.12 -2.98
C VAL A 624 8.07 12.73 -3.61
N ILE A 625 8.50 12.65 -4.87
CA ILE A 625 8.54 11.43 -5.69
C ILE A 625 9.92 11.31 -6.35
N PRO A 626 10.34 10.12 -6.82
CA PRO A 626 11.60 10.03 -7.54
C PRO A 626 11.52 10.80 -8.86
N LEU A 627 12.66 11.29 -9.35
CA LEU A 627 12.72 12.01 -10.62
C LEU A 627 12.18 11.11 -11.77
N TRP A 628 12.52 9.82 -11.74
CA TRP A 628 11.85 8.74 -12.48
C TRP A 628 11.80 7.45 -11.64
N PRO A 629 10.85 6.54 -11.90
CA PRO A 629 10.88 5.19 -11.33
C PRO A 629 12.16 4.43 -11.66
N GLU A 630 12.69 3.65 -10.72
CA GLU A 630 13.95 2.91 -10.89
C GLU A 630 14.00 2.05 -12.16
N GLY A 631 15.12 2.15 -12.87
CA GLY A 631 15.37 1.50 -14.16
C GLY A 631 15.84 2.51 -15.22
N ASP A 632 16.00 2.05 -16.46
CA ASP A 632 16.29 2.94 -17.60
C ASP A 632 15.05 3.82 -17.90
N PRO A 633 15.13 5.15 -17.78
CA PRO A 633 14.01 6.05 -18.01
C PRO A 633 13.50 6.03 -19.46
N LYS A 634 14.27 5.49 -20.42
CA LYS A 634 13.83 5.30 -21.81
C LYS A 634 13.05 4.01 -22.02
N SER A 635 13.05 3.10 -21.04
CA SER A 635 12.36 1.82 -21.16
C SER A 635 10.84 2.00 -21.23
N GLY A 636 10.17 1.08 -21.94
CA GLY A 636 8.71 1.09 -22.07
C GLY A 636 7.98 1.13 -20.72
N PRO A 637 8.31 0.26 -19.74
CA PRO A 637 7.65 0.27 -18.43
C PRO A 637 7.80 1.59 -17.67
N VAL A 638 9.00 2.19 -17.65
CA VAL A 638 9.22 3.47 -16.95
C VAL A 638 8.47 4.60 -17.63
N GLN A 639 8.50 4.67 -18.97
CA GLN A 639 7.74 5.67 -19.73
C GLN A 639 6.22 5.52 -19.55
N GLU A 640 5.72 4.30 -19.41
CA GLU A 640 4.31 4.02 -19.13
C GLU A 640 3.89 4.53 -17.74
N ILE A 641 4.71 4.27 -16.72
CA ILE A 641 4.45 4.73 -15.36
C ILE A 641 4.47 6.26 -15.28
N LEU A 642 5.43 6.90 -15.93
CA LEU A 642 5.51 8.36 -16.03
C LEU A 642 4.29 8.96 -16.75
N TYR A 643 3.75 8.25 -17.74
CA TYR A 643 2.51 8.64 -18.41
C TYR A 643 1.31 8.59 -17.45
N TRP A 644 1.16 7.51 -16.67
CA TRP A 644 0.12 7.44 -15.65
C TRP A 644 0.25 8.51 -14.57
N GLN A 645 1.47 8.78 -14.12
CA GLN A 645 1.76 9.85 -13.17
C GLN A 645 1.35 11.22 -13.74
N SER A 646 1.68 11.51 -15.01
CA SER A 646 1.30 12.78 -15.63
C SER A 646 -0.21 12.92 -15.81
N GLN A 647 -0.93 11.84 -16.15
CA GLN A 647 -2.40 11.83 -16.18
C GLN A 647 -3.02 12.09 -14.80
N THR A 648 -2.46 11.49 -13.74
CA THR A 648 -2.89 11.74 -12.36
C THR A 648 -2.64 13.20 -11.95
N MET A 649 -1.45 13.75 -12.21
CA MET A 649 -1.14 15.15 -11.89
C MET A 649 -2.05 16.12 -12.64
N GLN A 650 -2.25 15.90 -13.95
CA GLN A 650 -3.16 16.71 -14.78
C GLN A 650 -4.59 16.69 -14.21
N MET A 651 -5.12 15.52 -13.86
CA MET A 651 -6.43 15.39 -13.23
C MET A 651 -6.52 16.22 -11.93
N MET A 652 -5.54 16.13 -11.04
CA MET A 652 -5.56 16.85 -9.76
C MET A 652 -5.53 18.37 -9.97
N TYR A 653 -4.63 18.86 -10.81
CA TYR A 653 -4.53 20.30 -11.09
C TYR A 653 -5.77 20.83 -11.82
N ASP A 654 -6.36 20.08 -12.74
CA ASP A 654 -7.62 20.47 -13.37
C ASP A 654 -8.76 20.64 -12.36
N VAL A 655 -8.86 19.71 -11.40
CA VAL A 655 -9.88 19.75 -10.35
C VAL A 655 -9.71 20.98 -9.46
N ILE A 656 -8.47 21.31 -9.08
CA ILE A 656 -8.14 22.48 -8.26
C ILE A 656 -8.36 23.78 -9.03
N ALA A 657 -7.86 23.88 -10.26
CA ALA A 657 -7.97 25.07 -11.09
C ALA A 657 -9.44 25.41 -11.43
N ARG A 658 -10.27 24.38 -11.69
CA ARG A 658 -11.72 24.57 -11.86
C ARG A 658 -12.38 25.18 -10.63
N GLU A 659 -11.96 24.77 -9.43
CA GLU A 659 -12.49 25.34 -8.20
C GLU A 659 -12.00 26.78 -7.97
N LEU A 660 -10.71 27.06 -8.19
CA LEU A 660 -10.18 28.42 -8.08
C LEU A 660 -10.94 29.40 -8.98
N LYS A 661 -11.25 28.99 -10.22
CA LYS A 661 -12.09 29.75 -11.15
C LYS A 661 -13.54 29.90 -10.66
N SER A 662 -14.15 28.84 -10.12
CA SER A 662 -15.54 28.88 -9.66
C SER A 662 -15.72 29.86 -8.49
N VAL A 663 -14.73 29.96 -7.60
CA VAL A 663 -14.73 30.90 -6.47
C VAL A 663 -14.10 32.26 -6.80
N GLN A 664 -13.71 32.50 -8.06
CA GLN A 664 -13.09 33.74 -8.54
C GLN A 664 -11.82 34.12 -7.75
N SER A 665 -10.97 33.14 -7.47
CA SER A 665 -9.66 33.34 -6.82
C SER A 665 -8.56 33.59 -7.85
N ASP A 666 -7.65 34.52 -7.55
CA ASP A 666 -6.43 34.78 -8.33
C ASP A 666 -5.25 33.88 -7.90
N ALA A 667 -5.46 32.95 -6.97
CA ALA A 667 -4.42 32.04 -6.50
C ALA A 667 -3.99 31.05 -7.60
N HIS A 668 -2.74 30.60 -7.54
CA HIS A 668 -2.22 29.58 -8.44
C HIS A 668 -2.50 28.17 -7.88
N PRO A 669 -2.74 27.12 -8.70
CA PRO A 669 -2.90 25.76 -8.19
C PRO A 669 -1.70 25.28 -7.34
N GLN A 670 -0.49 25.74 -7.65
CA GLN A 670 0.73 25.46 -6.89
C GLN A 670 0.83 26.21 -5.54
N ASP A 671 -0.11 27.11 -5.23
CA ASP A 671 -0.26 27.63 -3.87
C ASP A 671 -0.83 26.59 -2.90
N TYR A 672 -1.31 25.44 -3.43
CA TYR A 672 -1.97 24.38 -2.67
C TYR A 672 -1.38 22.99 -2.90
N LEU A 673 -0.97 22.65 -4.12
CA LEU A 673 -0.42 21.32 -4.46
C LEU A 673 0.93 21.48 -5.14
N ASN A 674 1.97 20.85 -4.58
CA ASN A 674 3.31 20.90 -5.13
C ASN A 674 3.95 19.51 -5.21
N PHE A 675 4.60 19.24 -6.34
CA PHE A 675 5.37 18.02 -6.59
C PHE A 675 6.85 18.35 -6.67
N TYR A 676 7.65 17.54 -5.99
CA TYR A 676 9.09 17.65 -5.89
C TYR A 676 9.74 16.30 -6.15
N CYS A 677 11.04 16.34 -6.40
CA CYS A 677 11.92 15.18 -6.38
C CYS A 677 13.21 15.52 -5.64
N LEU A 678 14.06 14.53 -5.43
CA LEU A 678 15.36 14.72 -4.79
C LEU A 678 16.50 14.53 -5.80
N GLY A 679 17.55 15.32 -5.67
CA GLY A 679 18.76 15.17 -6.46
C GLY A 679 19.98 15.68 -5.74
N LYS A 680 21.13 15.17 -6.17
CA LYS A 680 22.44 15.51 -5.62
C LYS A 680 23.34 16.03 -6.73
N ARG A 681 24.12 17.06 -6.41
CA ARG A 681 25.39 17.33 -7.09
C ARG A 681 26.53 17.15 -6.11
N GLU A 682 27.60 16.49 -6.53
CA GLU A 682 28.75 16.21 -5.66
C GLU A 682 30.05 16.41 -6.42
N LYS A 683 30.99 17.11 -5.81
CA LYS A 683 32.28 17.41 -6.44
C LYS A 683 33.10 16.13 -6.61
N LEU A 684 33.79 16.00 -7.74
CA LEU A 684 34.71 14.88 -7.99
C LEU A 684 35.82 14.81 -6.91
N PRO A 685 36.08 13.63 -6.31
CA PRO A 685 37.22 13.44 -5.43
C PRO A 685 38.55 13.65 -6.19
N GLY A 686 39.54 14.26 -5.54
CA GLY A 686 40.82 14.61 -6.16
C GLY A 686 41.66 13.41 -6.66
N ASP A 687 41.41 12.21 -6.14
CA ASP A 687 42.19 10.99 -6.40
C ASP A 687 41.51 10.02 -7.39
N MET A 688 40.39 10.41 -8.03
CA MET A 688 39.72 9.52 -9.00
C MET A 688 40.57 9.36 -10.27
N PRO A 689 40.88 8.12 -10.70
CA PRO A 689 41.79 7.91 -11.82
C PRO A 689 41.24 8.55 -13.09
N ALA A 690 42.12 9.24 -13.81
CA ALA A 690 41.87 9.62 -15.19
C ALA A 690 41.33 8.39 -15.94
N THR A 691 40.20 8.57 -16.60
CA THR A 691 39.38 7.49 -17.16
C THR A 691 40.14 6.76 -18.26
N ASN A 692 40.92 5.75 -17.88
CA ASN A 692 41.69 4.89 -18.78
C ASN A 692 40.74 3.94 -19.54
N GLY A 693 39.90 4.50 -20.42
CA GLY A 693 39.10 3.74 -21.39
C GLY A 693 37.72 3.22 -20.93
N ASN A 694 37.24 3.58 -19.73
CA ASN A 694 35.89 3.21 -19.28
C ASN A 694 34.82 4.19 -19.80
N VAL A 695 33.62 3.69 -20.13
CA VAL A 695 32.46 4.53 -20.49
C VAL A 695 32.01 5.29 -19.24
N VAL A 696 32.12 6.61 -19.29
CA VAL A 696 31.71 7.51 -18.20
C VAL A 696 30.32 8.05 -18.55
N SER A 697 29.36 7.93 -17.64
CA SER A 697 28.01 8.47 -17.86
C SER A 697 28.03 10.00 -17.92
N ASP A 698 27.10 10.61 -18.65
CA ASP A 698 26.95 12.07 -18.63
C ASP A 698 26.67 12.58 -17.21
N SER A 699 25.95 11.81 -16.39
CA SER A 699 25.72 12.09 -14.97
C SER A 699 27.02 12.18 -14.15
N TYR A 700 28.01 11.34 -14.45
CA TYR A 700 29.34 11.48 -13.84
C TYR A 700 30.04 12.76 -14.31
N LYS A 701 29.99 13.05 -15.62
CA LYS A 701 30.60 14.25 -16.21
C LYS A 701 30.04 15.53 -15.59
N PHE A 702 28.73 15.60 -15.40
CA PHE A 702 28.04 16.76 -14.82
C PHE A 702 27.90 16.70 -13.30
N GLN A 703 28.47 15.66 -12.66
CA GLN A 703 28.56 15.52 -11.21
C GLN A 703 27.19 15.55 -10.54
N ARG A 704 26.20 14.88 -11.13
CA ARG A 704 24.80 14.93 -10.69
C ARG A 704 24.07 13.61 -10.86
N PHE A 705 23.14 13.31 -9.97
CA PHE A 705 22.16 12.24 -10.15
C PHE A 705 20.93 12.46 -9.27
N MET A 706 19.83 11.76 -9.55
CA MET A 706 18.69 11.77 -8.63
C MET A 706 19.05 11.03 -7.33
N ILE A 707 18.47 11.48 -6.23
CA ILE A 707 18.36 10.68 -5.01
C ILE A 707 17.04 9.92 -5.15
N TYR A 708 17.09 8.59 -5.11
CA TYR A 708 15.91 7.79 -5.37
C TYR A 708 14.99 7.76 -4.16
N VAL A 709 13.82 8.37 -4.30
CA VAL A 709 12.77 8.36 -3.28
C VAL A 709 12.07 7.01 -3.33
N HIS A 710 12.50 6.10 -2.46
CA HIS A 710 11.83 4.83 -2.21
C HIS A 710 10.89 4.88 -1.00
N ALA A 711 10.77 6.02 -0.33
CA ALA A 711 9.81 6.26 0.74
C ALA A 711 8.38 5.80 0.40
N LYS A 712 7.60 5.47 1.44
CA LYS A 712 6.14 5.30 1.38
C LYS A 712 5.50 5.82 2.67
N GLY A 713 5.47 7.15 2.81
CA GLY A 713 5.00 7.82 4.01
C GLY A 713 4.09 9.01 3.72
N MET A 714 3.25 9.34 4.71
CA MET A 714 2.40 10.53 4.74
C MET A 714 2.36 11.09 6.16
N ILE A 715 2.68 12.37 6.32
CA ILE A 715 2.54 13.13 7.56
C ILE A 715 1.38 14.11 7.36
N VAL A 716 0.50 14.18 8.35
CA VAL A 716 -0.68 15.04 8.33
C VAL A 716 -0.71 15.90 9.58
N ASP A 717 -0.80 17.21 9.37
CA ASP A 717 -0.97 18.23 10.39
C ASP A 717 0.06 18.20 11.53
N ASP A 718 1.23 17.60 11.30
CA ASP A 718 2.30 17.35 12.29
C ASP A 718 1.86 16.58 13.56
N GLU A 719 0.70 15.91 13.52
CA GLU A 719 0.18 15.09 14.62
C GLU A 719 0.01 13.61 14.26
N TYR A 720 -0.07 13.26 12.97
CA TYR A 720 -0.28 11.89 12.51
C TYR A 720 0.72 11.49 11.42
N VAL A 721 1.29 10.29 11.54
CA VAL A 721 2.16 9.68 10.53
C VAL A 721 1.57 8.35 10.06
N LEU A 722 1.55 8.13 8.75
CA LEU A 722 1.20 6.87 8.09
C LEU A 722 2.41 6.42 7.26
N MET A 723 2.94 5.23 7.51
CA MET A 723 4.15 4.75 6.82
C MET A 723 4.19 3.23 6.71
N GLY A 724 4.74 2.72 5.61
CA GLY A 724 4.87 1.28 5.40
C GLY A 724 5.57 0.92 4.11
N SER A 725 5.11 -0.15 3.47
CA SER A 725 5.63 -0.63 2.18
C SER A 725 4.78 -0.22 0.97
N ALA A 726 3.58 0.33 1.20
CA ALA A 726 2.58 0.56 0.17
C ALA A 726 2.78 1.85 -0.63
N ASN A 727 2.98 1.69 -1.93
CA ASN A 727 3.07 2.79 -2.87
C ASN A 727 1.70 3.42 -3.18
N ILE A 728 1.65 4.68 -3.61
CA ILE A 728 0.41 5.29 -4.13
C ILE A 728 0.25 4.85 -5.60
N ASN A 729 -0.20 3.61 -5.75
CA ASN A 729 -0.58 2.99 -7.02
C ASN A 729 -1.63 1.89 -6.75
N GLN A 730 -2.24 1.35 -7.81
CA GLN A 730 -3.21 0.28 -7.68
C GLN A 730 -2.58 -1.02 -7.18
N ARG A 731 -1.33 -1.31 -7.56
CA ARG A 731 -0.57 -2.48 -7.11
C ARG A 731 -0.54 -2.63 -5.59
N SER A 732 -0.31 -1.54 -4.87
CA SER A 732 -0.25 -1.54 -3.40
C SER A 732 -1.61 -1.28 -2.74
N MET A 733 -2.51 -0.49 -3.35
CA MET A 733 -3.78 -0.10 -2.72
C MET A 733 -4.90 -1.13 -2.88
N ALA A 734 -4.84 -2.00 -3.90
CA ALA A 734 -5.96 -2.88 -4.24
C ALA A 734 -6.22 -4.03 -3.24
N GLY A 735 -5.29 -4.38 -2.35
CA GLY A 735 -5.39 -5.54 -1.45
C GLY A 735 -5.27 -6.92 -2.11
N THR A 736 -5.70 -7.05 -3.38
CA THR A 736 -5.64 -8.31 -4.17
C THR A 736 -4.43 -8.42 -5.08
N LYS A 737 -3.63 -7.35 -5.21
CA LYS A 737 -2.43 -7.30 -6.05
C LYS A 737 -1.20 -7.67 -5.20
N ASP A 738 -0.32 -6.72 -4.88
CA ASP A 738 0.84 -6.96 -4.00
C ASP A 738 0.39 -7.00 -2.53
N THR A 739 1.11 -7.74 -1.70
CA THR A 739 0.85 -7.70 -0.25
C THR A 739 1.69 -6.62 0.41
N GLU A 740 1.06 -5.74 1.17
CA GLU A 740 1.68 -4.60 1.83
C GLU A 740 1.36 -4.55 3.33
N ILE A 741 2.15 -3.79 4.08
CA ILE A 741 1.92 -3.49 5.50
C ILE A 741 2.27 -2.02 5.76
N ALA A 742 1.52 -1.37 6.64
CA ALA A 742 1.79 -0.02 7.11
C ALA A 742 1.39 0.11 8.58
N MET A 743 1.91 1.13 9.25
CA MET A 743 1.36 1.64 10.51
C MET A 743 0.87 3.06 10.31
N GLY A 744 -0.16 3.42 11.06
CA GLY A 744 -0.47 4.81 11.34
C GLY A 744 -0.40 5.07 12.84
N ALA A 745 0.20 6.19 13.22
CA ALA A 745 0.51 6.48 14.61
C ALA A 745 0.42 7.98 14.93
N TYR A 746 0.11 8.28 16.19
CA TYR A 746 0.13 9.63 16.75
C TYR A 746 0.45 9.59 18.25
N GLN A 747 0.92 10.71 18.79
CA GLN A 747 1.06 10.92 20.23
C GLN A 747 -0.20 11.63 20.76
N PRO A 748 -0.97 11.04 21.70
CA PRO A 748 -2.26 11.58 22.10
C PRO A 748 -2.16 12.94 22.84
N HIS A 749 -0.98 13.27 23.37
CA HIS A 749 -0.69 14.54 24.08
C HIS A 749 -0.08 15.61 23.17
N TYR A 750 0.14 15.30 21.89
CA TYR A 750 0.64 16.24 20.87
C TYR A 750 -0.32 16.24 19.69
N THR A 751 -1.53 16.73 19.94
CA THR A 751 -2.59 16.89 18.92
C THR A 751 -3.12 18.31 18.94
N TRP A 752 -3.66 18.78 17.81
CA TRP A 752 -4.33 20.08 17.73
C TRP A 752 -5.50 20.17 18.72
N ALA A 753 -6.24 19.07 18.89
CA ALA A 753 -7.38 19.00 19.78
C ALA A 753 -7.00 19.15 21.27
N ASP A 754 -5.87 18.56 21.69
CA ASP A 754 -5.40 18.62 23.08
C ASP A 754 -4.64 19.92 23.38
N LYS A 755 -3.76 20.35 22.46
CA LYS A 755 -2.90 21.52 22.65
C LYS A 755 -3.59 22.85 22.37
N GLY A 756 -4.60 22.87 21.49
CA GLY A 756 -5.23 24.11 20.99
C GLY A 756 -4.31 24.98 20.12
N LYS A 757 -3.13 24.48 19.76
CA LYS A 757 -2.11 25.10 18.90
C LYS A 757 -1.33 24.01 18.15
N HIS A 758 -0.46 24.42 17.23
CA HIS A 758 0.38 23.51 16.46
C HIS A 758 1.17 22.57 17.39
N PRO A 759 0.92 21.24 17.35
CA PRO A 759 1.62 20.28 18.19
C PRO A 759 3.05 20.05 17.71
N ARG A 760 4.03 20.23 18.60
CA ARG A 760 5.46 20.04 18.30
C ARG A 760 6.05 18.81 18.99
N GLY A 761 5.43 17.66 18.75
CA GLY A 761 5.89 16.35 19.22
C GLY A 761 6.90 15.69 18.27
N GLN A 762 7.07 14.38 18.40
CA GLN A 762 7.98 13.59 17.56
C GLN A 762 7.59 13.58 16.07
N VAL A 763 6.30 13.68 15.73
CA VAL A 763 5.85 13.76 14.32
C VAL A 763 6.32 15.06 13.68
N TYR A 764 6.13 16.21 14.35
CA TYR A 764 6.72 17.50 13.96
C TYR A 764 8.24 17.42 13.84
N GLY A 765 8.92 16.85 14.86
CA GLY A 765 10.37 16.69 14.85
C GLY A 765 10.88 15.89 13.66
N TYR A 766 10.19 14.80 13.34
CA TYR A 766 10.49 13.97 12.18
C TYR A 766 10.30 14.72 10.85
N ARG A 767 9.18 15.44 10.69
CA ARG A 767 8.91 16.24 9.49
C ARG A 767 9.95 17.35 9.31
N MET A 768 10.28 18.08 10.37
CA MET A 768 11.34 19.09 10.37
C MET A 768 12.72 18.48 10.04
N SER A 769 12.99 17.25 10.48
CA SER A 769 14.22 16.54 10.17
C SER A 769 14.34 16.19 8.68
N LEU A 770 13.28 15.63 8.09
CA LEU A 770 13.20 15.40 6.65
C LEU A 770 13.37 16.71 5.87
N TRP A 771 12.75 17.80 6.34
CA TRP A 771 12.90 19.10 5.69
C TRP A 771 14.29 19.70 5.87
N ALA A 772 14.97 19.45 6.99
CA ALA A 772 16.35 19.89 7.18
C ALA A 772 17.29 19.24 6.16
N GLU A 773 17.11 17.95 5.91
CA GLU A 773 17.79 17.20 4.86
C GLU A 773 17.46 17.76 3.47
N HIS A 774 16.17 17.84 3.14
CA HIS A 774 15.74 18.19 1.78
C HIS A 774 15.97 19.66 1.44
N LEU A 775 15.76 20.59 2.37
CA LEU A 775 15.88 22.03 2.13
C LEU A 775 17.27 22.59 2.48
N GLY A 776 18.12 21.79 3.15
CA GLY A 776 19.46 22.15 3.58
C GLY A 776 19.51 23.20 4.70
N LYS A 777 18.36 23.53 5.31
CA LYS A 777 18.25 24.44 6.45
C LYS A 777 16.96 24.19 7.24
N THR A 778 16.96 24.65 8.49
CA THR A 778 15.76 24.78 9.33
C THR A 778 15.50 26.26 9.62
N GLY A 779 14.27 26.62 9.95
CA GLY A 779 13.90 28.00 10.23
C GLY A 779 12.42 28.18 10.53
N ASP A 780 12.06 29.36 11.05
CA ASP A 780 10.68 29.73 11.38
C ASP A 780 9.77 29.71 10.14
N GLU A 781 10.34 29.97 8.96
CA GLU A 781 9.63 29.94 7.66
C GLU A 781 9.06 28.56 7.29
N PHE A 782 9.48 27.50 7.98
CA PHE A 782 9.05 26.11 7.76
C PHE A 782 8.22 25.53 8.89
N MET A 783 7.95 26.32 9.93
CA MET A 783 7.20 25.85 11.10
C MET A 783 5.71 25.72 10.83
N GLU A 784 5.16 26.44 9.84
CA GLU A 784 3.73 26.42 9.50
C GLU A 784 3.52 25.97 8.04
N PRO A 785 3.55 24.66 7.75
CA PRO A 785 3.51 24.16 6.36
C PRO A 785 2.20 24.46 5.61
N GLY A 786 1.11 24.78 6.30
CA GLY A 786 -0.15 25.18 5.66
C GLY A 786 -0.11 26.61 5.09
N ASP A 787 0.82 27.45 5.54
CA ASP A 787 0.89 28.86 5.16
C ASP A 787 1.45 29.04 3.75
N LEU A 788 0.93 30.06 3.06
CA LEU A 788 1.38 30.40 1.71
C LEU A 788 2.87 30.79 1.67
N GLU A 789 3.35 31.44 2.73
CA GLU A 789 4.74 31.87 2.82
C GLU A 789 5.68 30.66 2.93
N CYS A 790 5.32 29.64 3.70
CA CYS A 790 6.06 28.39 3.75
C CYS A 790 6.10 27.72 2.36
N VAL A 791 4.96 27.62 1.67
CA VAL A 791 4.87 27.06 0.31
C VAL A 791 5.82 27.80 -0.65
N LYS A 792 5.82 29.13 -0.61
CA LYS A 792 6.71 29.96 -1.46
C LYS A 792 8.17 29.71 -1.16
N ASN A 793 8.57 29.70 0.12
CA ASN A 793 9.95 29.46 0.52
C ASN A 793 10.45 28.07 0.07
N VAL A 794 9.62 27.03 0.22
CA VAL A 794 9.94 25.68 -0.28
C VAL A 794 10.07 25.68 -1.81
N ASN A 795 9.13 26.31 -2.52
CA ASN A 795 9.15 26.40 -3.97
C ASN A 795 10.39 27.15 -4.49
N GLU A 796 10.76 28.28 -3.89
CA GLU A 796 11.94 29.07 -4.26
C GLU A 796 13.24 28.26 -4.15
N ILE A 797 13.42 27.50 -3.05
CA ILE A 797 14.57 26.61 -2.88
C ILE A 797 14.58 25.53 -3.95
N SER A 798 13.43 24.87 -4.16
CA SER A 798 13.32 23.77 -5.13
C SER A 798 13.56 24.21 -6.57
N GLU A 799 13.15 25.43 -6.94
CA GLU A 799 13.36 26.03 -8.26
C GLU A 799 14.82 26.48 -8.45
N GLY A 800 15.41 27.07 -7.42
CA GLY A 800 16.83 27.40 -7.39
C GLY A 800 17.69 26.14 -7.57
N ASN A 801 17.35 25.06 -6.87
CA ASN A 801 18.02 23.78 -7.00
C ASN A 801 17.83 23.13 -8.36
N TRP A 802 16.63 23.20 -8.97
CA TRP A 802 16.45 22.72 -10.35
C TRP A 802 17.39 23.43 -11.33
N LYS A 803 17.47 24.77 -11.28
CA LYS A 803 18.38 25.56 -12.13
C LYS A 803 19.83 25.13 -11.97
N LYS A 804 20.29 24.97 -10.71
CA LYS A 804 21.63 24.46 -10.42
C LYS A 804 21.81 23.00 -10.85
N PHE A 805 20.78 22.16 -10.74
CA PHE A 805 20.85 20.75 -11.09
C PHE A 805 21.09 20.58 -12.59
N ILE A 806 20.41 21.35 -13.44
CA ILE A 806 20.54 21.29 -14.91
C ILE A 806 21.75 22.04 -15.47
N ASP A 807 22.38 22.92 -14.69
CA ASP A 807 23.54 23.71 -15.11
C ASP A 807 24.73 22.83 -15.55
N LEU A 808 25.39 23.26 -16.63
CA LEU A 808 26.61 22.63 -17.15
C LEU A 808 27.79 22.89 -16.21
N GLU A 809 27.84 24.06 -15.57
CA GLU A 809 28.85 24.39 -14.57
C GLU A 809 28.46 23.81 -13.22
N PHE A 810 29.46 23.34 -12.46
CA PHE A 810 29.23 22.75 -11.15
C PHE A 810 28.91 23.83 -10.11
N SER A 811 27.80 23.65 -9.41
CA SER A 811 27.46 24.36 -8.18
C SER A 811 26.76 23.41 -7.21
N GLU A 812 27.01 23.60 -5.92
CA GLU A 812 26.33 22.81 -4.89
C GLU A 812 24.86 23.25 -4.77
N LEU A 813 23.99 22.25 -4.62
CA LEU A 813 22.59 22.44 -4.31
C LEU A 813 22.45 22.88 -2.85
N GLN A 814 21.37 23.59 -2.53
CA GLN A 814 20.98 23.83 -1.15
C GLN A 814 20.06 22.70 -0.69
N GLY A 815 20.57 21.77 0.12
CA GLY A 815 19.85 20.52 0.37
C GLY A 815 19.69 19.71 -0.92
N HIS A 816 18.58 18.99 -1.03
CA HIS A 816 18.34 18.01 -2.09
C HIS A 816 17.02 18.20 -2.83
N LEU A 817 16.09 19.02 -2.32
CA LEU A 817 14.76 19.20 -2.88
C LEU A 817 14.84 19.95 -4.21
N ILE A 818 14.26 19.37 -5.24
CA ILE A 818 14.22 19.90 -6.60
C ILE A 818 12.76 19.96 -7.02
N LYS A 819 12.35 21.03 -7.71
CA LYS A 819 11.03 21.11 -8.33
C LYS A 819 10.87 19.94 -9.30
N TYR A 820 9.80 19.15 -9.17
CA TYR A 820 9.55 18.12 -10.16
C TYR A 820 9.40 18.80 -11.54
N PRO A 821 10.08 18.35 -12.61
CA PRO A 821 10.33 19.15 -13.81
C PRO A 821 9.11 19.30 -14.75
N LEU A 822 8.02 19.78 -14.19
CA LEU A 822 6.75 20.09 -14.83
C LEU A 822 6.43 21.58 -14.65
N GLN A 823 5.81 22.12 -15.69
CA GLN A 823 5.13 23.40 -15.67
C GLN A 823 3.64 23.15 -15.42
N VAL A 824 3.05 23.99 -14.56
CA VAL A 824 1.61 24.03 -14.29
C VAL A 824 1.16 25.46 -14.52
N ASP A 825 0.15 25.67 -15.36
CA ASP A 825 -0.45 27.00 -15.55
C ASP A 825 -1.66 27.24 -14.65
N VAL A 826 -2.19 28.47 -14.70
CA VAL A 826 -3.39 28.90 -13.96
C VAL A 826 -4.65 28.11 -14.32
N ASP A 827 -4.67 27.46 -15.49
CA ASP A 827 -5.78 26.64 -15.94
C ASP A 827 -5.67 25.18 -15.44
N GLY A 828 -4.55 24.83 -14.79
CA GLY A 828 -4.25 23.50 -14.29
C GLY A 828 -3.56 22.61 -15.33
N LYS A 829 -3.17 23.15 -16.49
CA LYS A 829 -2.51 22.37 -17.54
C LYS A 829 -1.09 22.00 -17.13
N VAL A 830 -0.76 20.72 -17.28
CA VAL A 830 0.55 20.15 -16.95
C VAL A 830 1.32 19.88 -18.25
N SER A 831 2.56 20.36 -18.30
CA SER A 831 3.51 20.05 -19.37
C SER A 831 4.92 19.90 -18.81
N SER A 832 5.86 19.40 -19.61
CA SER A 832 7.29 19.50 -19.29
C SER A 832 7.69 20.97 -19.12
N LEU A 833 8.77 21.23 -18.37
CA LEU A 833 9.39 22.56 -18.36
C LEU A 833 9.91 22.95 -19.76
N PRO A 834 9.91 24.24 -20.13
CA PRO A 834 10.46 24.70 -21.41
C PRO A 834 11.89 24.22 -21.63
N ASP A 835 12.20 23.77 -22.85
CA ASP A 835 13.51 23.23 -23.27
C ASP A 835 13.94 21.89 -22.62
N TYR A 836 13.13 21.32 -21.72
CA TYR A 836 13.41 20.07 -21.00
C TYR A 836 12.28 19.05 -21.17
N ASP A 837 12.14 18.51 -22.38
CA ASP A 837 11.18 17.42 -22.64
C ASP A 837 11.67 16.04 -22.16
N SER A 838 12.94 15.91 -21.80
CA SER A 838 13.55 14.67 -21.34
C SER A 838 14.45 14.90 -20.12
N PHE A 839 14.66 13.86 -19.33
CA PHE A 839 15.53 13.95 -18.15
C PHE A 839 16.99 14.24 -18.54
N PRO A 840 17.69 15.11 -17.77
CA PRO A 840 19.08 15.43 -18.04
C PRO A 840 19.96 14.17 -17.97
N ASP A 841 20.94 14.06 -18.86
CA ASP A 841 21.98 13.01 -18.95
C ASP A 841 21.51 11.60 -19.35
N VAL A 842 20.28 11.23 -19.01
CA VAL A 842 19.77 9.86 -19.16
C VAL A 842 18.70 9.71 -20.25
N GLY A 843 18.05 10.82 -20.63
CA GLY A 843 16.96 10.84 -21.60
C GLY A 843 15.65 10.25 -21.05
N GLY A 844 14.71 9.93 -21.95
CA GLY A 844 13.35 9.51 -21.57
C GLY A 844 12.46 10.73 -21.31
N LYS A 845 11.21 10.68 -21.77
CA LYS A 845 10.30 11.83 -21.65
C LYS A 845 9.84 12.00 -20.22
N ILE A 846 9.80 13.25 -19.75
CA ILE A 846 9.38 13.59 -18.39
C ILE A 846 7.90 13.25 -18.16
N ILE A 847 7.05 13.62 -19.11
CA ILE A 847 5.61 13.32 -19.09
C ILE A 847 5.27 11.86 -19.44
N GLY A 848 6.29 11.05 -19.71
CA GLY A 848 6.15 9.66 -20.14
C GLY A 848 5.61 9.48 -21.56
N ALA A 849 5.34 8.23 -21.91
CA ALA A 849 4.74 7.83 -23.17
C ALA A 849 3.93 6.54 -23.00
N HIS A 850 2.71 6.54 -23.51
CA HIS A 850 1.84 5.36 -23.50
C HIS A 850 2.30 4.31 -24.53
N SER A 851 2.18 3.04 -24.15
CA SER A 851 2.56 1.86 -24.90
C SER A 851 1.43 0.84 -24.91
N MET A 852 0.83 0.65 -26.08
CA MET A 852 -0.20 -0.39 -26.31
C MET A 852 0.32 -1.83 -26.13
N ALA A 853 1.64 -2.02 -25.99
CA ALA A 853 2.26 -3.34 -25.83
C ALA A 853 2.29 -3.83 -24.38
N LEU A 854 2.12 -2.92 -23.40
CA LEU A 854 2.18 -3.24 -21.98
C LEU A 854 0.76 -3.27 -21.39
N PRO A 855 0.32 -4.39 -20.77
CA PRO A 855 -0.94 -4.41 -20.05
C PRO A 855 -0.94 -3.43 -18.86
N ASP A 856 -1.96 -2.56 -18.76
CA ASP A 856 -2.07 -1.55 -17.69
C ASP A 856 -1.92 -2.15 -16.29
N THR A 857 -2.42 -3.36 -16.06
CA THR A 857 -2.34 -4.05 -14.76
C THR A 857 -0.90 -4.24 -14.24
N LEU A 858 0.10 -4.22 -15.14
CA LEU A 858 1.51 -4.32 -14.77
C LEU A 858 2.08 -2.99 -14.25
N THR A 859 1.65 -1.87 -14.83
CA THR A 859 2.20 -0.52 -14.63
C THR A 859 1.30 0.38 -13.79
N THR A 860 0.12 -0.10 -13.36
CA THR A 860 -0.85 0.58 -12.49
C THR A 860 -0.87 0.13 -11.04
#